data_AF-A0A8S1V3K4-F1
#
_entry.id   AF-A0A8S1V3K4-F1
#
_cell.length_a   1.000
_cell.length_b   1.000
_cell.length_c   1.000
_cell.angle_alpha   90.00
_cell.angle_beta   90.00
_cell.angle_gamma   90.00
#
_symmetry.space_group_name_H-M   'P 1'
#
loop_
_entity.id
_entity.type
_entity.pdbx_description
1 polymer ?
#
loop_
_entity_poly.entity_id
_entity_poly.type
_entity_poly.pdbx_seq_one_letter_code
_entity_poly.pdbx_strand_id
1 'polypeptide(L)'
;MYFECPCSFRKELEQESQIIEHIDICQEFNIDSPLCNMYKRANVEEISIEQLVTFLCDLKLQVERIENVLKIRGFRKKIMPIISDLNFDHCSKSTSGSKIRKNNVGIKQNNIVVRILQKTNSSEQQSFKINQESLNQDNQLNLTSSLSTHHYFEDEKSSNLIIHQTKETIQDQLITNCKQQQDEKIACEACRKTFYFNQDFEKLWFLENCGHVMCKLCIHRLAQEKYVENDGRILCQEIGCIAWIKAFELKQILGVDKFNDLDQKLAFKNQDIIECIKCKSQFFFEKGNPKDLVKDQQGKNISCEAQINYANNRFICKQCKTEQCRECKAVPFHIGMTCQEYKINSQANKCILCNFPCEGKVCNQDDCQKRFQRLCQNKLDCGHSCNGVKGEECLCLICSNQEPDDYCNMCFIEPLKSAPCIKTECGHIFHEECIFKKLDSKWNGYRIIFNYCTCPLCKKFLDIKHKEIKNKINQALQLKLYVQELCLERLHIEGMKQAQELIDPKSQFYQKPQEFAMDKFCFYECFKCKKPYFGGIKNCQANTDYNERTQFNKEDLICPSCCPISFEDICNQHGDKYIEFKCRFCCSVAVWFCGGTTHYCEPCHSGRNPNMNKPCPGLEKCPLRIKHKPTGQENALGCALCRTKRFDDILKQN
;
A
#
# COMPACT_ATOMS: atom_id res chain seq x y z
N MET A 1 33.44 -35.88 -52.81
CA MET A 1 33.28 -35.27 -51.47
C MET A 1 31.84 -35.43 -50.99
N TYR A 2 31.62 -35.40 -49.67
CA TYR A 2 30.28 -35.50 -49.09
C TYR A 2 29.90 -34.15 -48.50
N PHE A 3 28.76 -33.61 -48.93
CA PHE A 3 28.13 -32.44 -48.33
C PHE A 3 26.79 -32.85 -47.72
N GLU A 4 26.59 -32.51 -46.46
CA GLU A 4 25.42 -32.93 -45.67
C GLU A 4 24.48 -31.71 -45.56
N CYS A 5 23.26 -31.87 -46.07
CA CYS A 5 22.38 -30.76 -46.44
C CYS A 5 20.93 -31.11 -46.06
N PRO A 6 20.09 -30.18 -45.55
CA PRO A 6 18.72 -30.51 -45.16
C PRO A 6 17.89 -31.18 -46.28
N CYS A 7 17.96 -30.65 -47.51
CA CYS A 7 17.25 -31.22 -48.67
C CYS A 7 17.83 -32.55 -49.20
N SER A 8 18.97 -33.02 -48.70
CA SER A 8 19.51 -34.36 -48.98
C SER A 8 20.57 -34.72 -47.95
N PHE A 9 20.22 -35.62 -47.01
CA PHE A 9 21.04 -35.96 -45.82
C PHE A 9 22.51 -36.26 -46.14
N ARG A 10 22.79 -36.83 -47.32
CA ARG A 10 24.07 -36.69 -48.01
C ARG A 10 23.86 -36.34 -49.47
N LYS A 11 24.71 -35.47 -49.99
CA LYS A 11 24.95 -35.27 -51.42
C LYS A 11 26.40 -35.59 -51.74
N GLU A 12 26.61 -36.51 -52.67
CA GLU A 12 27.92 -36.72 -53.28
C GLU A 12 28.16 -35.62 -54.31
N LEU A 13 29.29 -34.94 -54.17
CA LEU A 13 29.72 -33.83 -55.03
C LEU A 13 31.19 -34.06 -55.38
N GLU A 14 31.55 -33.97 -56.65
CA GLU A 14 32.89 -34.29 -57.13
C GLU A 14 33.90 -33.18 -56.79
N GLN A 15 33.45 -31.93 -56.73
CA GLN A 15 34.29 -30.75 -56.49
C GLN A 15 33.69 -29.77 -55.46
N GLU A 16 34.54 -29.01 -54.76
CA GLU A 16 34.13 -28.04 -53.73
C GLU A 16 33.26 -26.89 -54.28
N SER A 17 33.46 -26.49 -55.53
CA SER A 17 32.63 -25.47 -56.21
C SER A 17 31.14 -25.83 -56.24
N GLN A 18 30.82 -27.11 -56.42
CA GLN A 18 29.46 -27.63 -56.48
C GLN A 18 28.74 -27.56 -55.12
N ILE A 19 29.46 -27.36 -54.00
CA ILE A 19 28.88 -27.10 -52.68
C ILE A 19 28.24 -25.71 -52.66
N ILE A 20 28.94 -24.70 -53.18
CA ILE A 20 28.48 -23.30 -53.17
C ILE A 20 27.24 -23.16 -54.06
N GLU A 21 27.28 -23.67 -55.30
CA GLU A 21 26.11 -23.71 -56.18
C GLU A 21 24.94 -24.42 -55.50
N HIS A 22 25.17 -25.55 -54.83
CA HIS A 22 24.08 -26.26 -54.16
C HIS A 22 23.47 -25.50 -52.99
N ILE A 23 24.27 -24.77 -52.21
CA ILE A 23 23.80 -23.91 -51.10
C ILE A 23 22.90 -22.79 -51.62
N ASP A 24 23.28 -22.15 -52.73
CA ASP A 24 22.54 -20.99 -53.24
C ASP A 24 21.13 -21.34 -53.78
N ILE A 25 20.92 -22.57 -54.28
CA ILE A 25 19.61 -23.05 -54.79
C ILE A 25 18.86 -24.07 -53.91
N CYS A 26 19.45 -24.68 -52.88
CA CYS A 26 18.67 -25.56 -51.98
C CYS A 26 17.83 -24.73 -51.00
N GLN A 27 16.51 -24.69 -51.21
CA GLN A 27 15.59 -23.92 -50.37
C GLN A 27 15.63 -24.38 -48.90
N GLU A 28 15.69 -25.68 -48.61
CA GLU A 28 15.70 -26.19 -47.23
C GLU A 28 16.99 -25.85 -46.47
N PHE A 29 18.17 -25.84 -47.14
CA PHE A 29 19.42 -25.35 -46.53
C PHE A 29 19.29 -23.86 -46.15
N ASN A 30 18.63 -23.07 -47.00
CA ASN A 30 18.39 -21.66 -46.74
C ASN A 30 17.33 -21.41 -45.65
N ILE A 31 16.49 -22.40 -45.34
CA ILE A 31 15.45 -22.32 -44.29
C ILE A 31 15.98 -22.81 -42.93
N ASP A 32 16.69 -23.94 -42.88
CA ASP A 32 17.07 -24.59 -41.61
C ASP A 32 18.53 -24.38 -41.17
N SER A 33 19.44 -23.93 -42.04
CA SER A 33 20.83 -23.67 -41.64
C SER A 33 20.91 -22.48 -40.65
N PRO A 34 21.39 -22.66 -39.40
CA PRO A 34 21.44 -21.57 -38.43
C PRO A 34 22.40 -20.45 -38.85
N LEU A 35 23.51 -20.82 -39.48
CA LEU A 35 24.49 -19.88 -40.05
C LEU A 35 23.90 -19.10 -41.22
N CYS A 36 23.20 -19.75 -42.16
CA CYS A 36 22.58 -19.05 -43.28
C CYS A 36 21.47 -18.10 -42.79
N ASN A 37 20.69 -18.51 -41.79
CA ASN A 37 19.71 -17.65 -41.12
C ASN A 37 20.33 -16.45 -40.38
N MET A 38 21.52 -16.58 -39.78
CA MET A 38 22.23 -15.43 -39.20
C MET A 38 22.64 -14.43 -40.28
N TYR A 39 23.30 -14.90 -41.35
CA TYR A 39 23.83 -14.02 -42.39
C TYR A 39 22.75 -13.37 -43.27
N LYS A 40 21.63 -14.05 -43.56
CA LYS A 40 20.56 -13.51 -44.44
C LYS A 40 19.50 -12.66 -43.72
N ARG A 41 19.52 -12.56 -42.39
CA ARG A 41 18.55 -11.76 -41.60
C ARG A 41 19.04 -10.37 -41.19
N ALA A 42 20.31 -10.06 -41.42
CA ALA A 42 20.84 -8.70 -41.29
C ALA A 42 21.23 -8.19 -42.68
N ASN A 43 20.87 -6.95 -43.00
CA ASN A 43 21.37 -6.34 -44.23
C ASN A 43 22.85 -5.99 -44.00
N VAL A 44 23.76 -6.84 -44.48
CA VAL A 44 25.19 -6.77 -44.13
C VAL A 44 25.82 -5.43 -44.54
N GLU A 45 25.28 -4.79 -45.57
CA GLU A 45 25.65 -3.45 -46.06
C GLU A 45 25.31 -2.31 -45.08
N GLU A 46 24.41 -2.53 -44.12
CA GLU A 46 24.02 -1.55 -43.09
C GLU A 46 24.81 -1.70 -41.77
N ILE A 47 25.63 -2.76 -41.64
CA ILE A 47 26.40 -3.04 -40.41
C ILE A 47 27.70 -2.24 -40.40
N SER A 48 28.06 -1.65 -39.25
CA SER A 48 29.30 -0.88 -39.14
C SER A 48 30.55 -1.77 -39.33
N ILE A 49 31.60 -1.21 -39.93
CA ILE A 49 32.82 -1.96 -40.26
C ILE A 49 33.47 -2.50 -38.97
N GLU A 50 33.42 -1.77 -37.86
CA GLU A 50 33.91 -2.22 -36.56
C GLU A 50 33.15 -3.44 -36.05
N GLN A 51 31.82 -3.49 -36.23
CA GLN A 51 30.99 -4.64 -35.85
C GLN A 51 31.27 -5.85 -36.74
N LEU A 52 31.43 -5.64 -38.06
CA LEU A 52 31.83 -6.70 -39.01
C LEU A 52 33.22 -7.27 -38.68
N VAL A 53 34.20 -6.41 -38.40
CA VAL A 53 35.56 -6.82 -37.98
C VAL A 53 35.52 -7.58 -36.64
N THR A 54 34.72 -7.12 -35.66
CA THR A 54 34.56 -7.81 -34.37
C THR A 54 33.98 -9.22 -34.58
N PHE A 55 32.91 -9.34 -35.35
CA PHE A 55 32.28 -10.62 -35.68
C PHE A 55 33.22 -11.56 -36.45
N LEU A 56 34.03 -11.03 -37.39
CA LEU A 56 35.00 -11.81 -38.15
C LEU A 56 36.15 -12.33 -37.26
N CYS A 57 36.59 -11.54 -36.28
CA CYS A 57 37.54 -11.97 -35.24
C CYS A 57 36.97 -13.09 -34.35
N ASP A 58 35.72 -12.94 -33.87
CA ASP A 58 35.06 -13.98 -33.08
C ASP A 58 34.89 -15.27 -33.89
N LEU A 59 34.50 -15.18 -35.17
CA LEU A 59 34.38 -16.33 -36.07
C LEU A 59 35.74 -17.05 -36.22
N LYS A 60 36.84 -16.29 -36.38
CA LYS A 60 38.21 -16.83 -36.48
C LYS A 60 38.61 -17.58 -35.20
N LEU A 61 38.27 -17.03 -34.03
CA LEU A 61 38.52 -17.65 -32.73
C LEU A 61 37.71 -18.96 -32.53
N GLN A 62 36.47 -19.02 -33.01
CA GLN A 62 35.67 -20.26 -32.96
C GLN A 62 36.22 -21.33 -33.92
N VAL A 63 36.66 -20.95 -35.12
CA VAL A 63 37.34 -21.88 -36.06
C VAL A 63 38.62 -22.45 -35.44
N GLU A 64 39.45 -21.62 -34.80
CA GLU A 64 40.68 -22.07 -34.13
C GLU A 64 40.40 -23.01 -32.95
N ARG A 65 39.32 -22.77 -32.18
CA ARG A 65 38.84 -23.69 -31.14
C ARG A 65 38.40 -25.03 -31.73
N ILE A 66 37.63 -25.02 -32.82
CA ILE A 66 37.18 -26.24 -33.52
C ILE A 66 38.39 -27.02 -34.05
N GLU A 67 39.35 -26.36 -34.69
CA GLU A 67 40.60 -27.00 -35.11
C GLU A 67 41.34 -27.66 -33.93
N ASN A 68 41.39 -27.01 -32.77
CA ASN A 68 42.11 -27.54 -31.61
C ASN A 68 41.37 -28.75 -30.99
N VAL A 69 40.03 -28.75 -30.97
CA VAL A 69 39.23 -29.95 -30.61
C VAL A 69 39.46 -31.09 -31.61
N LEU A 70 39.52 -30.80 -32.91
CA LEU A 70 39.79 -31.79 -33.96
C LEU A 70 41.22 -32.37 -33.84
N LYS A 71 42.23 -31.54 -33.56
CA LYS A 71 43.61 -31.99 -33.28
C LYS A 71 43.67 -32.91 -32.06
N ILE A 72 42.94 -32.58 -30.98
CA ILE A 72 42.82 -33.42 -29.77
C ILE A 72 42.12 -34.75 -30.09
N ARG A 73 41.06 -34.74 -30.92
CA ARG A 73 40.39 -35.95 -31.43
C ARG A 73 41.13 -36.63 -32.60
N GLY A 74 42.41 -36.32 -32.81
CA GLY A 74 43.32 -37.03 -33.72
C GLY A 74 43.27 -36.65 -35.21
N PHE A 75 42.40 -35.74 -35.63
CA PHE A 75 42.31 -35.30 -37.02
C PHE A 75 43.46 -34.33 -37.37
N ARG A 76 44.26 -34.67 -38.39
CA ARG A 76 45.51 -33.98 -38.75
C ARG A 76 45.52 -33.24 -40.11
N LYS A 77 44.39 -33.15 -40.82
CA LYS A 77 44.30 -32.21 -41.95
C LYS A 77 44.11 -30.79 -41.42
N LYS A 78 45.00 -29.87 -41.81
CA LYS A 78 44.70 -28.43 -41.74
C LYS A 78 43.51 -28.14 -42.64
N ILE A 79 42.59 -27.29 -42.17
CA ILE A 79 41.68 -26.60 -43.09
C ILE A 79 42.53 -25.55 -43.83
N MET A 80 42.28 -25.32 -45.13
CA MET A 80 43.07 -24.32 -45.86
C MET A 80 42.80 -22.91 -45.30
N PRO A 81 43.82 -22.04 -45.18
CA PRO A 81 43.66 -20.71 -44.62
C PRO A 81 42.99 -19.76 -45.62
N ILE A 82 41.67 -19.88 -45.78
CA ILE A 82 40.85 -19.02 -46.66
C ILE A 82 40.81 -17.55 -46.16
N ILE A 83 41.47 -17.22 -45.04
CA ILE A 83 41.63 -15.86 -44.50
C ILE A 83 43.10 -15.58 -44.11
N SER A 84 44.04 -15.83 -45.03
CA SER A 84 45.43 -15.31 -44.96
C SER A 84 45.59 -13.88 -45.50
N ASP A 85 44.76 -13.47 -46.45
CA ASP A 85 45.08 -12.35 -47.35
C ASP A 85 44.35 -11.02 -47.02
N LEU A 86 43.62 -10.95 -45.90
CA LEU A 86 43.05 -9.70 -45.39
C LEU A 86 44.07 -8.91 -44.54
N ASN A 87 45.16 -8.48 -45.19
CA ASN A 87 46.14 -7.54 -44.61
C ASN A 87 45.61 -6.10 -44.64
N PHE A 88 44.99 -5.65 -43.55
CA PHE A 88 44.65 -4.24 -43.34
C PHE A 88 45.80 -3.47 -42.67
N ASP A 89 46.94 -3.36 -43.37
CA ASP A 89 48.14 -2.65 -42.88
C ASP A 89 48.51 -1.42 -43.75
N HIS A 90 47.48 -0.67 -44.16
CA HIS A 90 47.56 0.68 -44.74
C HIS A 90 46.40 1.53 -44.19
N CYS A 91 46.57 2.82 -43.85
CA CYS A 91 47.76 3.68 -43.91
C CYS A 91 47.79 4.63 -42.70
N SER A 92 48.99 5.03 -42.25
CA SER A 92 49.14 6.07 -41.23
C SER A 92 49.87 7.30 -41.78
N LYS A 93 49.36 8.48 -41.42
CA LYS A 93 49.91 9.83 -41.69
C LYS A 93 49.94 10.29 -43.15
N SER A 94 49.06 11.24 -43.47
CA SER A 94 49.42 12.36 -44.33
C SER A 94 49.09 13.67 -43.60
N THR A 95 49.97 14.66 -43.70
CA THR A 95 49.76 16.00 -43.10
C THR A 95 49.65 17.04 -44.20
N SER A 96 48.58 17.83 -44.18
CA SER A 96 48.41 19.01 -45.04
C SER A 96 47.52 20.01 -44.32
N GLY A 97 48.11 21.13 -43.89
CA GLY A 97 47.40 22.18 -43.15
C GLY A 97 47.12 23.40 -44.01
N SER A 98 45.99 24.06 -43.78
CA SER A 98 45.84 25.48 -44.12
C SER A 98 44.81 26.21 -43.25
N LYS A 99 45.35 27.11 -42.42
CA LYS A 99 44.84 28.46 -42.09
C LYS A 99 43.49 28.54 -41.32
N ILE A 100 43.47 29.04 -40.06
CA ILE A 100 43.59 30.47 -39.62
C ILE A 100 42.27 31.24 -39.89
N ARG A 101 41.61 31.93 -38.93
CA ARG A 101 41.95 32.30 -37.52
C ARG A 101 40.71 32.78 -36.72
N LYS A 102 40.76 32.58 -35.39
CA LYS A 102 40.27 33.52 -34.32
C LYS A 102 38.74 33.76 -34.21
N ASN A 103 38.19 34.22 -33.07
CA ASN A 103 38.79 34.87 -31.89
C ASN A 103 38.67 34.08 -30.57
N ASN A 104 39.55 34.44 -29.62
CA ASN A 104 39.59 33.89 -28.25
C ASN A 104 38.85 34.81 -27.27
N VAL A 105 38.11 34.21 -26.33
CA VAL A 105 38.18 34.51 -24.88
C VAL A 105 37.95 33.16 -24.16
N GLY A 106 38.77 32.63 -23.25
CA GLY A 106 40.12 33.03 -22.83
C GLY A 106 40.19 33.40 -21.33
N ILE A 107 41.03 32.78 -20.48
CA ILE A 107 42.00 31.68 -20.72
C ILE A 107 42.54 31.10 -19.37
N LYS A 108 43.18 29.91 -19.38
CA LYS A 108 44.07 29.31 -18.33
C LYS A 108 43.37 28.81 -17.04
N GLN A 109 43.91 27.86 -16.25
CA GLN A 109 45.16 27.04 -16.28
C GLN A 109 44.91 25.76 -15.43
N ASN A 110 45.49 24.57 -15.62
CA ASN A 110 46.17 23.84 -16.72
C ASN A 110 45.84 22.33 -16.51
N ASN A 111 45.93 21.36 -17.44
CA ASN A 111 46.70 21.08 -18.67
C ASN A 111 48.10 20.43 -18.53
N ILE A 112 48.15 19.14 -18.92
CA ILE A 112 49.14 18.50 -19.85
C ILE A 112 50.55 18.24 -19.23
N VAL A 113 51.19 17.06 -19.37
CA VAL A 113 51.71 16.42 -20.60
C VAL A 113 51.50 14.89 -20.66
N VAL A 114 51.18 14.39 -21.86
CA VAL A 114 51.34 12.98 -22.27
C VAL A 114 52.49 12.90 -23.28
N ARG A 115 53.37 11.88 -23.20
CA ARG A 115 54.02 11.33 -24.40
C ARG A 115 54.54 9.89 -24.23
N ILE A 116 54.55 9.19 -25.35
CA ILE A 116 54.89 7.77 -25.52
C ILE A 116 56.35 7.67 -25.98
N LEU A 117 57.04 6.61 -25.57
CA LEU A 117 58.20 6.06 -26.27
C LEU A 117 57.88 4.64 -26.75
N GLN A 118 58.45 4.24 -27.89
CA GLN A 118 58.05 3.04 -28.63
C GLN A 118 59.27 2.42 -29.33
N LYS A 119 59.37 1.08 -29.33
CA LYS A 119 60.46 0.27 -29.94
C LYS A 119 61.80 0.42 -29.16
N THR A 120 62.81 -0.45 -29.28
CA THR A 120 63.15 -1.45 -30.33
C THR A 120 63.53 -2.84 -29.78
N ASN A 121 63.75 -3.79 -30.72
CA ASN A 121 64.11 -5.19 -30.47
C ASN A 121 65.56 -5.40 -29.98
N SER A 122 65.83 -6.64 -29.57
CA SER A 122 67.06 -7.42 -29.79
C SER A 122 68.30 -7.20 -28.89
N SER A 123 69.20 -8.18 -28.98
CA SER A 123 70.48 -8.38 -28.26
C SER A 123 70.41 -9.25 -27.00
N GLU A 124 71.38 -10.16 -26.91
CA GLU A 124 71.61 -11.08 -25.80
C GLU A 124 72.56 -10.44 -24.74
N GLN A 125 73.00 -11.27 -23.79
CA GLN A 125 74.21 -11.19 -22.98
C GLN A 125 74.16 -10.52 -21.59
N GLN A 126 74.28 -11.42 -20.61
CA GLN A 126 75.16 -11.35 -19.44
C GLN A 126 74.78 -10.46 -18.24
N SER A 127 74.59 -11.17 -17.12
CA SER A 127 74.99 -10.83 -15.74
C SER A 127 74.56 -9.48 -15.15
N PHE A 128 73.84 -9.58 -14.02
CA PHE A 128 74.54 -9.54 -12.74
C PHE A 128 74.01 -10.62 -11.79
N LYS A 129 74.88 -11.11 -10.90
CA LYS A 129 74.55 -12.07 -9.83
C LYS A 129 74.08 -11.35 -8.57
N ILE A 130 73.72 -12.17 -7.57
CA ILE A 130 73.62 -11.90 -6.12
C ILE A 130 72.16 -11.65 -5.66
N ASN A 131 71.58 -12.38 -4.69
CA ASN A 131 72.20 -13.37 -3.79
C ASN A 131 71.49 -14.75 -3.80
N GLN A 132 72.22 -15.79 -3.39
CA GLN A 132 71.66 -17.08 -3.01
C GLN A 132 71.50 -17.13 -1.49
N GLU A 133 70.46 -17.80 -1.02
CA GLU A 133 70.50 -18.66 0.17
C GLU A 133 69.25 -19.56 0.13
N SER A 134 69.25 -20.87 0.39
CA SER A 134 70.24 -21.96 0.41
C SER A 134 69.54 -23.09 1.15
N LEU A 135 69.33 -24.25 0.51
CA LEU A 135 69.18 -25.57 1.18
C LEU A 135 67.91 -25.73 2.09
N ASN A 136 67.39 -26.93 2.38
CA ASN A 136 67.67 -28.23 1.78
C ASN A 136 66.46 -29.17 1.77
N GLN A 137 66.47 -30.06 0.76
CA GLN A 137 66.20 -31.50 0.81
C GLN A 137 65.28 -32.15 1.87
N ASP A 138 64.39 -33.00 1.32
CA ASP A 138 64.11 -34.38 1.73
C ASP A 138 63.63 -34.70 3.15
N ASN A 139 62.44 -35.33 3.22
CA ASN A 139 62.42 -36.71 3.72
C ASN A 139 61.28 -37.55 3.12
N GLN A 140 61.47 -38.87 3.15
CA GLN A 140 60.59 -39.86 2.50
C GLN A 140 59.65 -40.56 3.49
N LEU A 141 58.57 -41.14 2.91
CA LEU A 141 57.97 -42.44 3.22
C LEU A 141 58.11 -43.01 4.65
N ASN A 142 56.96 -43.30 5.29
CA ASN A 142 56.49 -44.68 5.56
C ASN A 142 55.01 -44.60 5.98
N LEU A 143 54.06 -45.32 5.38
CA LEU A 143 53.81 -46.78 5.33
C LEU A 143 53.13 -47.37 6.58
N THR A 144 52.10 -48.18 6.31
CA THR A 144 51.52 -49.27 7.13
C THR A 144 50.67 -48.92 8.38
N SER A 145 49.56 -49.64 8.68
CA SER A 145 48.84 -50.71 7.93
C SER A 145 47.47 -51.07 8.50
N SER A 146 46.65 -51.80 7.70
CA SER A 146 45.74 -52.92 8.09
C SER A 146 44.52 -52.62 9.00
N LEU A 147 43.34 -53.23 8.89
CA LEU A 147 42.75 -54.37 8.13
C LEU A 147 41.32 -53.95 7.62
N SER A 148 40.46 -54.73 6.95
CA SER A 148 40.45 -55.77 5.87
C SER A 148 38.95 -56.16 5.67
N THR A 149 38.43 -56.97 4.73
CA THR A 149 38.86 -57.73 3.52
C THR A 149 37.59 -57.99 2.65
N HIS A 150 37.73 -58.67 1.49
CA HIS A 150 36.63 -59.22 0.63
C HIS A 150 35.82 -58.17 -0.18
N HIS A 151 35.35 -58.38 -1.43
CA HIS A 151 35.60 -59.30 -2.56
C HIS A 151 34.85 -58.72 -3.80
N TYR A 152 35.09 -59.03 -5.09
CA TYR A 152 35.99 -59.99 -5.76
C TYR A 152 36.45 -59.46 -7.16
N PHE A 153 37.31 -60.26 -7.78
CA PHE A 153 37.91 -60.35 -9.13
C PHE A 153 36.94 -60.26 -10.36
N GLU A 154 37.35 -60.12 -11.64
CA GLU A 154 38.66 -59.92 -12.31
C GLU A 154 38.48 -59.36 -13.76
N ASP A 155 39.59 -58.78 -14.27
CA ASP A 155 40.21 -58.73 -15.62
C ASP A 155 39.73 -59.62 -16.82
N GLU A 156 40.20 -59.54 -18.09
CA GLU A 156 41.37 -58.83 -18.70
C GLU A 156 41.19 -58.36 -20.19
N LYS A 157 42.25 -58.39 -21.05
CA LYS A 157 42.44 -57.55 -22.27
C LYS A 157 42.33 -58.25 -23.66
N SER A 158 42.11 -57.41 -24.69
CA SER A 158 42.85 -57.34 -25.99
C SER A 158 42.60 -58.22 -27.24
N SER A 159 42.75 -57.54 -28.40
CA SER A 159 43.31 -57.93 -29.72
C SER A 159 42.54 -58.72 -30.81
N ASN A 160 42.17 -57.97 -31.87
CA ASN A 160 42.40 -58.19 -33.32
C ASN A 160 42.30 -59.58 -33.99
N LEU A 161 41.44 -59.67 -35.03
CA LEU A 161 41.74 -60.28 -36.34
C LEU A 161 40.75 -59.79 -37.43
N ILE A 162 41.08 -59.93 -38.72
CA ILE A 162 40.38 -59.29 -39.87
C ILE A 162 40.31 -60.27 -41.08
N ILE A 163 39.31 -60.05 -41.96
CA ILE A 163 39.24 -60.39 -43.42
C ILE A 163 38.14 -61.39 -43.87
N HIS A 164 37.09 -60.83 -44.50
CA HIS A 164 36.26 -61.25 -45.66
C HIS A 164 35.90 -62.75 -45.88
N GLN A 165 34.64 -63.11 -46.18
CA GLN A 165 33.97 -62.94 -47.51
C GLN A 165 32.43 -63.07 -47.39
N THR A 166 31.61 -62.12 -47.87
CA THR A 166 30.80 -62.16 -49.12
C THR A 166 30.04 -63.49 -49.39
N LYS A 167 28.72 -63.57 -49.57
CA LYS A 167 27.81 -62.67 -50.33
C LYS A 167 26.34 -62.67 -49.85
N GLU A 168 25.66 -61.57 -50.19
CA GLU A 168 24.25 -61.42 -50.58
C GLU A 168 23.26 -62.60 -50.36
N THR A 169 22.38 -62.44 -49.36
CA THR A 169 20.93 -62.63 -49.59
C THR A 169 20.25 -61.31 -49.25
N ILE A 170 19.61 -60.69 -50.24
CA ILE A 170 18.92 -59.39 -50.13
C ILE A 170 17.44 -59.66 -49.84
N GLN A 171 16.74 -58.68 -49.22
CA GLN A 171 15.35 -58.77 -48.71
C GLN A 171 15.17 -59.71 -47.51
N ASP A 172 15.35 -59.16 -46.30
CA ASP A 172 14.29 -59.11 -45.26
C ASP A 172 14.73 -58.43 -43.95
N GLN A 173 16.03 -58.18 -43.75
CA GLN A 173 16.53 -57.35 -42.62
C GLN A 173 16.52 -55.84 -42.93
N LEU A 174 15.48 -55.35 -43.61
CA LEU A 174 15.26 -53.91 -43.88
C LEU A 174 14.67 -53.14 -42.68
N ILE A 175 14.58 -53.78 -41.51
CA ILE A 175 14.19 -53.17 -40.24
C ILE A 175 15.28 -53.49 -39.20
N THR A 176 15.70 -52.47 -38.44
CA THR A 176 16.69 -52.55 -37.34
C THR A 176 18.18 -52.52 -37.72
N ASN A 177 18.62 -51.52 -38.50
CA ASN A 177 19.90 -50.80 -38.25
C ASN A 177 20.10 -49.56 -39.15
N CYS A 178 19.33 -48.50 -38.90
CA CYS A 178 19.56 -47.17 -39.52
C CYS A 178 19.33 -46.03 -38.51
N LYS A 179 20.00 -46.11 -37.36
CA LYS A 179 20.08 -45.07 -36.33
C LYS A 179 21.46 -45.12 -35.66
N GLN A 180 21.85 -44.02 -35.00
CA GLN A 180 23.10 -43.85 -34.23
C GLN A 180 24.37 -43.43 -35.01
N GLN A 181 24.31 -42.30 -35.71
CA GLN A 181 25.17 -41.21 -35.24
C GLN A 181 24.45 -40.59 -34.04
N GLN A 182 25.07 -40.65 -32.85
CA GLN A 182 24.49 -40.07 -31.64
C GLN A 182 25.03 -38.65 -31.47
N ASP A 183 24.16 -37.65 -31.31
CA ASP A 183 24.57 -36.39 -30.69
C ASP A 183 25.08 -36.68 -29.27
N GLU A 184 26.31 -36.29 -28.96
CA GLU A 184 26.86 -36.39 -27.61
C GLU A 184 26.00 -35.51 -26.66
N LYS A 185 25.20 -36.15 -25.81
CA LYS A 185 24.35 -35.45 -24.82
C LYS A 185 25.11 -35.30 -23.52
N ILE A 186 25.13 -34.08 -22.99
CA ILE A 186 25.82 -33.76 -21.74
C ILE A 186 24.83 -33.18 -20.73
N ALA A 187 24.95 -33.58 -19.47
CA ALA A 187 24.10 -33.08 -18.39
C ALA A 187 24.71 -31.82 -17.76
N CYS A 188 23.87 -31.00 -17.13
CA CYS A 188 24.31 -29.96 -16.21
C CYS A 188 24.25 -30.49 -14.77
N GLU A 189 25.36 -30.51 -14.04
CA GLU A 189 25.38 -31.18 -12.72
C GLU A 189 24.46 -30.54 -11.67
N ALA A 190 24.15 -29.25 -11.84
CA ALA A 190 23.25 -28.49 -10.95
C ALA A 190 21.73 -28.64 -11.22
N CYS A 191 21.32 -29.25 -12.34
CA CYS A 191 19.89 -29.46 -12.64
C CYS A 191 19.57 -30.78 -13.37
N ARG A 192 20.60 -31.54 -13.74
CA ARG A 192 20.58 -32.82 -14.49
C ARG A 192 19.78 -32.81 -15.80
N LYS A 193 19.34 -31.63 -16.26
CA LYS A 193 18.86 -31.42 -17.64
C LYS A 193 19.99 -31.76 -18.61
N THR A 194 19.66 -32.56 -19.62
CA THR A 194 20.52 -32.87 -20.75
C THR A 194 20.45 -31.78 -21.82
N PHE A 195 21.59 -31.58 -22.47
CA PHE A 195 21.84 -30.60 -23.51
C PHE A 195 22.56 -31.32 -24.67
N TYR A 196 22.28 -30.93 -25.90
CA TYR A 196 22.94 -31.48 -27.09
C TYR A 196 24.25 -30.72 -27.31
N PHE A 197 25.41 -31.36 -27.13
CA PHE A 197 26.71 -30.67 -27.11
C PHE A 197 26.91 -29.77 -28.35
N ASN A 198 26.51 -30.25 -29.52
CA ASN A 198 26.60 -29.54 -30.81
C ASN A 198 25.68 -28.31 -30.94
N GLN A 199 24.56 -28.25 -30.21
CA GLN A 199 23.49 -27.23 -30.38
C GLN A 199 23.34 -26.30 -29.16
N ASP A 200 23.78 -26.76 -27.99
CA ASP A 200 23.60 -26.10 -26.70
C ASP A 200 24.91 -25.60 -26.07
N PHE A 201 26.07 -25.76 -26.74
CA PHE A 201 27.39 -25.41 -26.18
C PHE A 201 27.43 -24.03 -25.51
N GLU A 202 26.86 -23.01 -26.15
CA GLU A 202 26.81 -21.63 -25.61
C GLU A 202 26.02 -21.48 -24.31
N LYS A 203 25.13 -22.43 -24.00
CA LYS A 203 24.29 -22.46 -22.79
C LYS A 203 25.01 -23.19 -21.65
N LEU A 204 26.14 -23.84 -21.92
CA LEU A 204 26.97 -24.60 -21.00
C LEU A 204 28.20 -23.82 -20.53
N TRP A 205 28.85 -24.33 -19.50
CA TRP A 205 30.16 -23.90 -19.02
C TRP A 205 30.91 -25.09 -18.44
N PHE A 206 32.20 -25.20 -18.77
CA PHE A 206 33.11 -26.21 -18.24
C PHE A 206 33.93 -25.55 -17.15
N LEU A 207 33.79 -25.99 -15.90
CA LEU A 207 34.42 -25.35 -14.73
C LEU A 207 35.92 -25.57 -14.74
N GLU A 208 36.72 -24.49 -14.79
CA GLU A 208 38.18 -24.60 -14.97
C GLU A 208 38.85 -25.39 -13.82
N ASN A 209 38.33 -25.28 -12.59
CA ASN A 209 38.86 -25.97 -11.41
C ASN A 209 38.56 -27.48 -11.33
N CYS A 210 37.65 -28.03 -12.15
CA CYS A 210 37.26 -29.45 -12.03
C CYS A 210 36.70 -30.13 -13.29
N GLY A 211 36.62 -29.46 -14.44
CA GLY A 211 36.13 -30.02 -15.71
C GLY A 211 34.61 -30.23 -15.81
N HIS A 212 33.90 -30.36 -14.69
CA HIS A 212 32.45 -30.58 -14.64
C HIS A 212 31.63 -29.49 -15.32
N VAL A 213 30.45 -29.86 -15.83
CA VAL A 213 29.65 -29.01 -16.71
C VAL A 213 28.41 -28.49 -16.02
N MET A 214 28.25 -27.17 -16.00
CA MET A 214 27.07 -26.51 -15.46
C MET A 214 26.51 -25.52 -16.49
N CYS A 215 25.19 -25.54 -16.71
CA CYS A 215 24.57 -24.58 -17.61
C CYS A 215 24.60 -23.17 -17.01
N LYS A 216 24.82 -22.16 -17.86
CA LYS A 216 24.98 -20.76 -17.45
C LYS A 216 23.78 -20.28 -16.63
N LEU A 217 22.57 -20.74 -16.91
CA LEU A 217 21.36 -20.44 -16.13
C LEU A 217 21.45 -20.94 -14.67
N CYS A 218 22.00 -22.13 -14.43
CA CYS A 218 22.22 -22.62 -13.06
C CYS A 218 23.31 -21.81 -12.35
N ILE A 219 24.34 -21.37 -13.06
CA ILE A 219 25.41 -20.53 -12.49
C ILE A 219 24.88 -19.13 -12.15
N HIS A 220 24.06 -18.51 -13.02
CA HIS A 220 23.33 -17.26 -12.73
C HIS A 220 22.49 -17.39 -11.46
N ARG A 221 21.66 -18.42 -11.38
CA ARG A 221 20.80 -18.68 -10.22
C ARG A 221 21.63 -18.87 -8.93
N LEU A 222 22.64 -19.74 -8.96
CA LEU A 222 23.47 -20.00 -7.78
C LEU A 222 24.27 -18.76 -7.33
N ALA A 223 24.73 -17.93 -8.26
CA ALA A 223 25.37 -16.66 -7.94
C ALA A 223 24.40 -15.67 -7.26
N GLN A 224 23.17 -15.55 -7.79
CA GLN A 224 22.14 -14.69 -7.22
C GLN A 224 21.65 -15.15 -5.84
N GLU A 225 21.50 -16.46 -5.65
CA GLU A 225 21.07 -17.07 -4.39
C GLU A 225 22.19 -17.05 -3.34
N LYS A 226 23.41 -17.50 -3.69
CA LYS A 226 24.41 -17.95 -2.72
C LYS A 226 25.75 -17.19 -2.70
N TYR A 227 26.04 -16.30 -3.67
CA TYR A 227 27.36 -15.63 -3.71
C TYR A 227 27.62 -14.79 -2.47
N VAL A 228 26.63 -13.99 -2.06
CA VAL A 228 26.73 -13.12 -0.88
C VAL A 228 26.62 -13.94 0.42
N GLU A 229 25.86 -15.05 0.43
CA GLU A 229 25.75 -15.92 1.60
C GLU A 229 27.08 -16.65 1.87
N ASN A 230 27.67 -17.29 0.85
CA ASN A 230 28.90 -18.09 0.91
C ASN A 230 30.20 -17.29 0.75
N ASP A 231 30.22 -16.02 1.17
CA ASP A 231 31.42 -15.16 1.17
C ASP A 231 32.19 -15.13 -0.18
N GLY A 232 31.45 -15.00 -1.28
CA GLY A 232 31.96 -14.93 -2.66
C GLY A 232 32.17 -16.28 -3.35
N ARG A 233 31.78 -17.41 -2.73
CA ARG A 233 32.10 -18.76 -3.23
C ARG A 233 30.88 -19.54 -3.73
N ILE A 234 30.84 -19.80 -5.03
CA ILE A 234 29.89 -20.75 -5.63
C ILE A 234 30.60 -22.09 -5.84
N LEU A 235 30.06 -23.16 -5.26
CA LEU A 235 30.58 -24.52 -5.45
C LEU A 235 30.04 -25.15 -6.74
N CYS A 236 30.84 -26.06 -7.32
CA CYS A 236 30.35 -27.07 -8.23
C CYS A 236 29.17 -27.83 -7.58
N GLN A 237 28.25 -28.36 -8.40
CA GLN A 237 27.10 -29.13 -7.91
C GLN A 237 27.19 -30.61 -8.29
N GLU A 238 28.38 -31.09 -8.69
CA GLU A 238 28.63 -32.53 -8.80
C GLU A 238 28.83 -33.16 -7.42
N ILE A 239 28.33 -34.38 -7.25
CA ILE A 239 28.33 -35.14 -6.02
C ILE A 239 29.79 -35.45 -5.64
N GLY A 240 30.21 -34.96 -4.48
CA GLY A 240 31.60 -35.08 -3.99
C GLY A 240 32.57 -34.03 -4.52
N CYS A 241 32.16 -33.14 -5.45
CA CYS A 241 33.04 -32.09 -5.96
C CYS A 241 33.04 -30.84 -5.05
N ILE A 242 34.17 -30.56 -4.41
CA ILE A 242 34.36 -29.38 -3.53
C ILE A 242 34.94 -28.14 -4.23
N ALA A 243 35.16 -28.21 -5.54
CA ALA A 243 35.74 -27.10 -6.31
C ALA A 243 34.76 -25.92 -6.41
N TRP A 244 35.24 -24.69 -6.23
CA TRP A 244 34.47 -23.47 -6.50
C TRP A 244 34.69 -22.94 -7.92
N ILE A 245 33.68 -22.26 -8.46
CA ILE A 245 33.75 -21.48 -9.70
C ILE A 245 34.64 -20.26 -9.44
N LYS A 246 35.61 -19.96 -10.33
CA LYS A 246 36.50 -18.80 -10.15
C LYS A 246 35.76 -17.49 -10.38
N ALA A 247 36.21 -16.43 -9.71
CA ALA A 247 35.61 -15.09 -9.83
C ALA A 247 35.59 -14.56 -11.28
N PHE A 248 36.60 -14.88 -12.11
CA PHE A 248 36.60 -14.47 -13.51
C PHE A 248 35.59 -15.26 -14.35
N GLU A 249 35.39 -16.56 -14.08
CA GLU A 249 34.37 -17.37 -14.76
C GLU A 249 32.98 -16.81 -14.44
N LEU A 250 32.70 -16.55 -13.14
CA LEU A 250 31.48 -15.87 -12.72
C LEU A 250 31.32 -14.52 -13.44
N LYS A 251 32.38 -13.70 -13.54
CA LYS A 251 32.31 -12.41 -14.24
C LYS A 251 32.05 -12.53 -15.74
N GLN A 252 32.57 -13.56 -16.42
CA GLN A 252 32.28 -13.83 -17.83
C GLN A 252 30.87 -14.39 -18.06
N ILE A 253 30.37 -15.24 -17.15
CA ILE A 253 29.03 -15.84 -17.25
C ILE A 253 27.93 -14.83 -16.90
N LEU A 254 28.14 -14.04 -15.84
CA LEU A 254 27.16 -13.08 -15.33
C LEU A 254 27.14 -11.76 -16.12
N GLY A 255 28.27 -11.38 -16.70
CA GLY A 255 28.52 -10.03 -17.20
C GLY A 255 29.08 -9.12 -16.10
N VAL A 256 29.82 -8.08 -16.51
CA VAL A 256 30.58 -7.20 -15.62
C VAL A 256 29.69 -6.54 -14.55
N ASP A 257 28.55 -6.00 -14.95
CA ASP A 257 27.68 -5.20 -14.06
C ASP A 257 27.03 -6.07 -12.99
N LYS A 258 26.52 -7.24 -13.36
CA LYS A 258 25.91 -8.20 -12.41
C LYS A 258 26.94 -8.77 -11.44
N PHE A 259 28.16 -9.02 -11.90
CA PHE A 259 29.25 -9.44 -11.01
C PHE A 259 29.60 -8.34 -10.01
N ASN A 260 29.81 -7.10 -10.50
CA ASN A 260 30.16 -5.96 -9.65
C ASN A 260 29.06 -5.64 -8.61
N ASP A 261 27.78 -5.78 -8.97
CA ASP A 261 26.63 -5.63 -8.06
C ASP A 261 26.63 -6.69 -6.92
N LEU A 262 26.90 -7.96 -7.25
CA LEU A 262 27.04 -9.02 -6.23
C LEU A 262 28.27 -8.81 -5.34
N ASP A 263 29.38 -8.34 -5.91
CA ASP A 263 30.63 -8.07 -5.18
C ASP A 263 30.48 -6.85 -4.25
N GLN A 264 29.77 -5.80 -4.68
CA GLN A 264 29.39 -4.66 -3.84
C GLN A 264 28.46 -5.09 -2.69
N LYS A 265 27.50 -5.99 -2.93
CA LYS A 265 26.64 -6.55 -1.88
C LYS A 265 27.43 -7.38 -0.86
N LEU A 266 28.43 -8.14 -1.32
CA LEU A 266 29.36 -8.87 -0.45
C LEU A 266 30.23 -7.90 0.38
N ALA A 267 30.74 -6.83 -0.22
CA ALA A 267 31.48 -5.79 0.50
C ALA A 267 30.60 -5.12 1.58
N PHE A 268 29.33 -4.81 1.27
CA PHE A 268 28.39 -4.25 2.24
C PHE A 268 28.04 -5.22 3.38
N LYS A 269 27.90 -6.53 3.11
CA LYS A 269 27.76 -7.57 4.14
C LYS A 269 28.97 -7.55 5.08
N ASN A 270 30.17 -7.58 4.51
CA ASN A 270 31.42 -7.73 5.25
C ASN A 270 31.81 -6.48 6.06
N GLN A 271 31.26 -5.31 5.71
CA GLN A 271 31.45 -4.05 6.43
C GLN A 271 30.25 -3.67 7.34
N ASP A 272 29.29 -4.57 7.52
CA ASP A 272 28.04 -4.36 8.28
C ASP A 272 27.28 -3.09 7.82
N ILE A 273 27.35 -2.73 6.53
CA ILE A 273 26.74 -1.51 5.96
C ILE A 273 25.23 -1.73 5.73
N ILE A 274 24.44 -0.69 6.01
CA ILE A 274 22.99 -0.65 5.85
C ILE A 274 22.54 0.51 4.96
N GLU A 275 21.64 0.22 4.02
CA GLU A 275 20.96 1.20 3.19
C GLU A 275 19.57 1.55 3.75
N CYS A 276 19.26 2.83 3.82
CA CYS A 276 17.90 3.30 4.11
C CYS A 276 16.98 3.11 2.89
N ILE A 277 15.88 2.38 3.07
CA ILE A 277 14.92 2.09 2.00
C ILE A 277 14.27 3.38 1.46
N LYS A 278 13.92 4.32 2.37
CA LYS A 278 13.18 5.55 2.04
C LYS A 278 14.00 6.64 1.34
N CYS A 279 15.32 6.72 1.57
CA CYS A 279 16.15 7.81 1.00
C CYS A 279 17.53 7.38 0.49
N LYS A 280 17.80 6.07 0.41
CA LYS A 280 19.01 5.45 -0.19
C LYS A 280 20.37 5.83 0.42
N SER A 281 20.39 6.65 1.46
CA SER A 281 21.57 6.91 2.29
C SER A 281 22.09 5.62 2.94
N GLN A 282 23.41 5.40 2.86
CA GLN A 282 24.09 4.25 3.43
C GLN A 282 24.89 4.63 4.69
N PHE A 283 24.91 3.76 5.70
CA PHE A 283 25.61 3.97 6.98
C PHE A 283 26.20 2.64 7.48
N PHE A 284 27.15 2.70 8.41
CA PHE A 284 27.51 1.53 9.22
C PHE A 284 26.38 1.15 10.18
N PHE A 285 26.18 -0.15 10.41
CA PHE A 285 25.24 -0.66 11.40
C PHE A 285 25.89 -0.81 12.78
N GLU A 286 25.24 -0.24 13.79
CA GLU A 286 25.64 -0.34 15.19
C GLU A 286 24.65 -1.30 15.89
N LYS A 287 25.12 -2.49 16.29
CA LYS A 287 24.30 -3.49 16.99
C LYS A 287 23.92 -2.98 18.39
N GLY A 288 22.65 -3.08 18.75
CA GLY A 288 22.17 -2.83 20.11
C GLY A 288 22.55 -3.97 21.07
N ASN A 289 22.28 -3.80 22.37
CA ASN A 289 22.51 -4.83 23.38
C ASN A 289 21.29 -5.76 23.49
N PRO A 290 21.39 -7.08 23.22
CA PRO A 290 20.27 -8.01 23.34
C PRO A 290 19.73 -8.21 24.76
N LYS A 291 20.36 -7.64 25.79
CA LYS A 291 19.91 -7.68 27.19
C LYS A 291 19.09 -6.44 27.61
N ASP A 292 18.89 -5.48 26.71
CA ASP A 292 18.09 -4.29 27.02
C ASP A 292 16.60 -4.65 27.16
N LEU A 293 15.96 -4.19 28.23
CA LEU A 293 14.55 -4.47 28.53
C LEU A 293 13.59 -3.65 27.64
N VAL A 294 13.50 -4.03 26.38
CA VAL A 294 12.63 -3.39 25.37
C VAL A 294 11.16 -3.75 25.60
N LYS A 295 10.30 -2.75 25.43
CA LYS A 295 8.84 -2.84 25.55
C LYS A 295 8.14 -2.53 24.23
N ASP A 296 6.98 -3.12 24.02
CA ASP A 296 6.11 -2.82 22.87
C ASP A 296 5.35 -1.48 23.03
N GLN A 297 4.53 -1.17 22.04
CA GLN A 297 3.67 0.03 22.00
C GLN A 297 2.61 0.08 23.11
N GLN A 298 2.38 -1.02 23.83
CA GLN A 298 1.45 -1.12 24.97
C GLN A 298 2.20 -1.14 26.32
N GLY A 299 3.52 -0.98 26.31
CA GLY A 299 4.36 -0.94 27.52
C GLY A 299 4.68 -2.31 28.14
N LYS A 300 4.37 -3.40 27.42
CA LYS A 300 4.61 -4.79 27.83
C LYS A 300 5.99 -5.24 27.33
N ASN A 301 6.68 -6.07 28.11
CA ASN A 301 7.99 -6.62 27.73
C ASN A 301 7.86 -7.57 26.53
N ILE A 302 8.76 -7.46 25.56
CA ILE A 302 8.75 -8.31 24.36
C ILE A 302 9.51 -9.63 24.59
N SER A 303 9.27 -10.65 23.76
CA SER A 303 9.92 -11.97 23.86
C SER A 303 11.45 -11.89 23.69
N CYS A 304 12.17 -12.88 24.20
CA CYS A 304 13.64 -12.94 24.09
C CYS A 304 14.11 -12.87 22.61
N GLU A 305 13.44 -13.62 21.73
CA GLU A 305 13.69 -13.61 20.29
C GLU A 305 13.42 -12.24 19.65
N ALA A 306 12.37 -11.54 20.10
CA ALA A 306 12.08 -10.17 19.66
C ALA A 306 13.09 -9.14 20.21
N GLN A 307 13.68 -9.35 21.40
CA GLN A 307 14.78 -8.52 21.93
C GLN A 307 16.07 -8.72 21.12
N ILE A 308 16.42 -9.98 20.82
CA ILE A 308 17.56 -10.34 19.96
C ILE A 308 17.38 -9.74 18.55
N ASN A 309 16.17 -9.83 17.99
CA ASN A 309 15.85 -9.23 16.70
C ASN A 309 15.91 -7.69 16.74
N TYR A 310 15.35 -7.05 17.78
CA TYR A 310 15.43 -5.60 17.96
C TYR A 310 16.88 -5.12 18.00
N ALA A 311 17.73 -5.78 18.81
CA ALA A 311 19.14 -5.43 18.96
C ALA A 311 19.96 -5.64 17.67
N ASN A 312 19.71 -6.72 16.92
CA ASN A 312 20.51 -7.06 15.74
C ASN A 312 20.00 -6.49 14.42
N ASN A 313 18.74 -6.04 14.34
CA ASN A 313 18.13 -5.63 13.06
C ASN A 313 17.52 -4.22 13.01
N ARG A 314 17.26 -3.54 14.14
CA ARG A 314 16.66 -2.21 14.15
C ARG A 314 17.70 -1.12 13.86
N PHE A 315 17.41 -0.21 12.93
CA PHE A 315 18.15 1.05 12.79
C PHE A 315 17.22 2.25 12.60
N ILE A 316 17.70 3.45 12.92
CA ILE A 316 17.06 4.72 12.56
C ILE A 316 17.91 5.37 11.47
N CYS A 317 17.31 5.76 10.35
CA CYS A 317 18.05 6.48 9.31
C CYS A 317 18.53 7.84 9.82
N LYS A 318 19.85 8.07 9.80
CA LYS A 318 20.47 9.30 10.30
C LYS A 318 20.00 10.55 9.52
N GLN A 319 19.61 10.39 8.24
CA GLN A 319 19.03 11.44 7.39
C GLN A 319 17.51 11.62 7.59
N CYS A 320 16.67 10.70 7.10
CA CYS A 320 15.21 10.87 7.06
C CYS A 320 14.44 10.39 8.32
N LYS A 321 15.18 10.02 9.38
CA LYS A 321 14.68 9.64 10.73
C LYS A 321 13.69 8.46 10.79
N THR A 322 13.43 7.75 9.70
CA THR A 322 12.59 6.55 9.74
C THR A 322 13.31 5.37 10.40
N GLU A 323 12.63 4.77 11.36
CA GLU A 323 13.01 3.50 11.99
C GLU A 323 12.70 2.32 11.06
N GLN A 324 13.66 1.41 10.88
CA GLN A 324 13.67 0.41 9.81
C GLN A 324 14.31 -0.90 10.28
N CYS A 325 13.91 -2.02 9.67
CA CYS A 325 14.58 -3.31 9.81
C CYS A 325 15.64 -3.52 8.72
N ARG A 326 16.88 -3.83 9.09
CA ARG A 326 17.97 -4.07 8.13
C ARG A 326 17.78 -5.36 7.32
N GLU A 327 17.13 -6.36 7.90
CA GLU A 327 16.95 -7.70 7.32
C GLU A 327 15.70 -7.75 6.44
N CYS A 328 14.50 -7.72 7.03
CA CYS A 328 13.24 -7.86 6.31
C CYS A 328 12.79 -6.59 5.54
N LYS A 329 13.50 -5.46 5.71
CA LYS A 329 13.22 -4.16 5.10
C LYS A 329 11.87 -3.51 5.51
N ALA A 330 11.31 -3.88 6.66
CA ALA A 330 10.11 -3.24 7.21
C ALA A 330 10.34 -1.76 7.57
N VAL A 331 9.29 -0.95 7.35
CA VAL A 331 9.20 0.46 7.76
C VAL A 331 7.76 0.74 8.25
N PRO A 332 7.52 1.11 9.52
CA PRO A 332 8.48 1.16 10.64
C PRO A 332 9.02 -0.23 11.02
N PHE A 333 9.99 -0.27 11.94
CA PHE A 333 10.45 -1.54 12.53
C PHE A 333 9.34 -2.24 13.32
N HIS A 334 9.30 -3.58 13.22
CA HIS A 334 8.28 -4.43 13.85
C HIS A 334 8.66 -4.80 15.29
N ILE A 335 8.61 -3.82 16.19
CA ILE A 335 8.85 -4.03 17.61
C ILE A 335 7.93 -5.12 18.18
N GLY A 336 8.49 -6.02 18.98
CA GLY A 336 7.75 -7.16 19.54
C GLY A 336 7.64 -8.40 18.65
N MET A 337 8.16 -8.37 17.42
CA MET A 337 8.13 -9.49 16.47
C MET A 337 9.51 -9.77 15.88
N THR A 338 9.79 -11.02 15.54
CA THR A 338 10.88 -11.43 14.64
C THR A 338 10.59 -11.04 13.18
N CYS A 339 11.61 -11.08 12.33
CA CYS A 339 11.46 -10.86 10.88
C CYS A 339 10.52 -11.87 10.21
N GLN A 340 10.38 -13.09 10.76
CA GLN A 340 9.51 -14.13 10.25
C GLN A 340 8.04 -13.93 10.69
N GLU A 341 7.81 -13.67 11.98
CA GLU A 341 6.46 -13.34 12.48
C GLU A 341 5.89 -12.09 11.81
N TYR A 342 6.71 -11.07 11.57
CA TYR A 342 6.28 -9.88 10.83
C TYR A 342 5.91 -10.21 9.37
N LYS A 343 6.71 -11.02 8.67
CA LYS A 343 6.36 -11.47 7.31
C LYS A 343 5.01 -12.19 7.31
N ILE A 344 4.79 -13.14 8.22
CA ILE A 344 3.52 -13.87 8.37
C ILE A 344 2.36 -12.90 8.66
N ASN A 345 2.47 -12.01 9.65
CA ASN A 345 1.44 -11.02 9.99
C ASN A 345 1.19 -9.95 8.91
N SER A 346 2.18 -9.69 8.05
CA SER A 346 2.02 -8.79 6.90
C SER A 346 1.32 -9.45 5.71
N GLN A 347 1.44 -10.78 5.57
CA GLN A 347 0.84 -11.58 4.49
C GLN A 347 -0.51 -12.20 4.88
N ALA A 348 -0.82 -12.28 6.18
CA ALA A 348 -2.11 -12.76 6.67
C ALA A 348 -3.28 -11.91 6.14
N ASN A 349 -4.38 -12.56 5.77
CA ASN A 349 -5.64 -11.88 5.45
C ASN A 349 -6.11 -11.05 6.65
N LYS A 350 -6.62 -9.85 6.39
CA LYS A 350 -7.07 -8.90 7.42
C LYS A 350 -8.55 -8.62 7.28
N CYS A 351 -9.23 -8.50 8.42
CA CYS A 351 -10.62 -8.13 8.50
C CYS A 351 -10.86 -6.80 7.80
N ILE A 352 -11.74 -6.77 6.79
CA ILE A 352 -12.01 -5.56 6.00
C ILE A 352 -12.59 -4.38 6.83
N LEU A 353 -13.06 -4.66 8.06
CA LEU A 353 -13.62 -3.67 8.97
C LEU A 353 -12.59 -3.15 9.99
N CYS A 354 -11.96 -4.04 10.76
CA CYS A 354 -11.08 -3.67 11.89
C CYS A 354 -9.58 -3.90 11.63
N ASN A 355 -9.19 -4.37 10.43
CA ASN A 355 -7.81 -4.60 10.00
C ASN A 355 -6.98 -5.62 10.82
N PHE A 356 -7.58 -6.31 11.79
CA PHE A 356 -6.96 -7.44 12.50
C PHE A 356 -6.81 -8.66 11.58
N PRO A 357 -5.73 -9.46 11.70
CA PRO A 357 -5.59 -10.72 10.99
C PRO A 357 -6.76 -11.69 11.25
N CYS A 358 -7.25 -12.37 10.22
CA CYS A 358 -8.29 -13.39 10.33
C CYS A 358 -8.34 -14.35 9.14
N GLU A 359 -8.87 -15.55 9.39
CA GLU A 359 -9.24 -16.49 8.33
C GLU A 359 -10.55 -16.04 7.66
N GLY A 360 -10.43 -15.45 6.47
CA GLY A 360 -11.56 -14.96 5.66
C GLY A 360 -11.61 -13.43 5.56
N LYS A 361 -12.79 -12.89 5.19
CA LYS A 361 -12.98 -11.44 4.96
C LYS A 361 -13.13 -10.61 6.24
N VAL A 362 -13.62 -11.23 7.33
CA VAL A 362 -14.01 -10.54 8.57
C VAL A 362 -13.70 -11.46 9.76
N CYS A 363 -13.15 -10.89 10.84
CA CYS A 363 -12.76 -11.64 12.03
C CYS A 363 -13.96 -12.04 12.90
N ASN A 364 -13.75 -12.99 13.81
CA ASN A 364 -14.79 -13.56 14.67
C ASN A 364 -15.27 -12.63 15.81
N GLN A 365 -14.98 -11.32 15.74
CA GLN A 365 -15.48 -10.34 16.70
C GLN A 365 -16.95 -10.02 16.40
N ASP A 366 -17.80 -10.05 17.44
CA ASP A 366 -19.26 -9.92 17.34
C ASP A 366 -19.71 -8.64 16.60
N ASP A 367 -19.14 -7.48 16.95
CA ASP A 367 -19.41 -6.21 16.25
C ASP A 367 -19.04 -6.27 14.76
N CYS A 368 -17.93 -6.92 14.42
CA CYS A 368 -17.50 -7.08 13.03
C CYS A 368 -18.44 -8.00 12.25
N GLN A 369 -18.93 -9.09 12.87
CA GLN A 369 -19.92 -9.98 12.26
C GLN A 369 -21.28 -9.27 12.08
N LYS A 370 -21.78 -8.56 13.10
CA LYS A 370 -23.02 -7.76 13.04
C LYS A 370 -22.96 -6.63 12.00
N ARG A 371 -21.80 -6.00 11.82
CA ARG A 371 -21.57 -5.01 10.76
C ARG A 371 -21.50 -5.67 9.37
N PHE A 372 -20.86 -6.83 9.24
CA PHE A 372 -20.76 -7.56 7.97
C PHE A 372 -22.10 -8.12 7.46
N GLN A 373 -23.03 -8.47 8.37
CA GLN A 373 -24.40 -8.84 8.02
C GLN A 373 -25.18 -7.69 7.35
N ARG A 374 -24.93 -6.44 7.80
CA ARG A 374 -25.48 -5.19 7.25
C ARG A 374 -24.69 -4.62 6.06
N LEU A 375 -23.47 -5.07 5.82
CA LEU A 375 -22.61 -4.56 4.74
C LEU A 375 -23.06 -5.12 3.38
N CYS A 376 -23.14 -4.25 2.38
CA CYS A 376 -23.37 -4.67 1.00
C CYS A 376 -22.14 -5.43 0.47
N GLN A 377 -22.35 -6.67 0.00
CA GLN A 377 -21.25 -7.57 -0.39
C GLN A 377 -20.94 -7.54 -1.89
N ASN A 378 -21.58 -6.63 -2.63
CA ASN A 378 -21.40 -6.45 -4.06
C ASN A 378 -20.00 -5.94 -4.40
N LYS A 379 -19.46 -6.41 -5.53
CA LYS A 379 -18.35 -5.75 -6.22
C LYS A 379 -18.93 -4.75 -7.22
N LEU A 380 -18.28 -3.59 -7.35
CA LEU A 380 -18.77 -2.48 -8.16
C LEU A 380 -18.03 -2.40 -9.50
N ASP A 381 -18.60 -1.68 -10.47
CA ASP A 381 -18.06 -1.57 -11.84
C ASP A 381 -16.65 -0.95 -11.88
N CYS A 382 -16.32 -0.09 -10.89
CA CYS A 382 -14.97 0.44 -10.67
C CYS A 382 -13.98 -0.58 -10.10
N GLY A 383 -14.35 -1.86 -9.99
CA GLY A 383 -13.52 -2.95 -9.47
C GLY A 383 -13.45 -3.06 -7.95
N HIS A 384 -13.88 -2.04 -7.21
CA HIS A 384 -13.82 -2.00 -5.74
C HIS A 384 -14.98 -2.76 -5.07
N SER A 385 -14.79 -3.15 -3.81
CA SER A 385 -15.85 -3.65 -2.94
C SER A 385 -16.80 -2.51 -2.54
N CYS A 386 -18.08 -2.83 -2.35
CA CYS A 386 -19.04 -1.90 -1.77
C CYS A 386 -18.78 -1.66 -0.27
N ASN A 387 -18.96 -0.42 0.18
CA ASN A 387 -18.95 0.00 1.58
C ASN A 387 -20.36 0.38 2.08
N GLY A 388 -21.38 0.29 1.21
CA GLY A 388 -22.76 0.67 1.50
C GLY A 388 -23.53 -0.33 2.38
N VAL A 389 -24.76 0.03 2.73
CA VAL A 389 -25.70 -0.86 3.44
C VAL A 389 -26.29 -1.90 2.48
N LYS A 390 -26.49 -3.12 2.96
CA LYS A 390 -27.00 -4.25 2.19
C LYS A 390 -28.45 -4.02 1.75
N GLY A 391 -28.69 -4.05 0.45
CA GLY A 391 -30.02 -3.82 -0.15
C GLY A 391 -30.34 -2.35 -0.44
N GLU A 392 -29.44 -1.43 -0.08
CA GLU A 392 -29.53 0.00 -0.38
C GLU A 392 -28.59 0.37 -1.55
N GLU A 393 -28.59 1.65 -1.93
CA GLU A 393 -27.71 2.16 -3.00
C GLU A 393 -26.23 1.90 -2.71
N CYS A 394 -25.52 1.36 -3.70
CA CYS A 394 -24.13 0.95 -3.53
C CYS A 394 -23.17 2.15 -3.45
N LEU A 395 -22.22 2.07 -2.52
CA LEU A 395 -21.27 3.14 -2.23
C LEU A 395 -19.83 2.61 -2.30
N CYS A 396 -18.97 3.31 -3.04
CA CYS A 396 -17.53 3.10 -3.00
C CYS A 396 -16.88 4.27 -2.24
N LEU A 397 -16.10 3.98 -1.19
CA LEU A 397 -15.29 5.02 -0.52
C LEU A 397 -14.14 5.48 -1.42
N ILE A 398 -13.39 4.56 -2.04
CA ILE A 398 -12.22 4.84 -2.88
C ILE A 398 -12.55 5.73 -4.10
N CYS A 399 -13.78 5.65 -4.62
CA CYS A 399 -14.26 6.51 -5.72
C CYS A 399 -15.13 7.70 -5.25
N SER A 400 -15.10 8.03 -3.95
CA SER A 400 -15.77 9.19 -3.35
C SER A 400 -14.75 10.21 -2.86
N ASN A 401 -15.21 11.42 -2.52
CA ASN A 401 -14.36 12.51 -2.04
C ASN A 401 -13.89 12.35 -0.57
N GLN A 402 -13.80 11.11 -0.06
CA GLN A 402 -13.41 10.78 1.32
C GLN A 402 -12.71 9.42 1.32
N GLU A 403 -11.56 9.31 1.98
CA GLU A 403 -10.74 8.10 1.97
C GLU A 403 -11.35 6.98 2.84
N PRO A 404 -11.10 5.69 2.56
CA PRO A 404 -11.59 4.59 3.39
C PRO A 404 -11.10 4.63 4.84
N ASP A 405 -9.93 5.25 5.07
CA ASP A 405 -9.30 5.43 6.37
C ASP A 405 -9.69 6.75 7.07
N ASP A 406 -10.46 7.64 6.43
CA ASP A 406 -10.98 8.86 7.09
C ASP A 406 -11.89 8.49 8.26
N TYR A 407 -11.73 9.19 9.38
CA TYR A 407 -12.62 9.03 10.53
C TYR A 407 -14.04 9.51 10.22
N CYS A 408 -15.03 8.73 10.63
CA CYS A 408 -16.43 9.13 10.52
C CYS A 408 -16.70 10.37 11.39
N ASN A 409 -17.05 11.48 10.74
CA ASN A 409 -17.30 12.81 11.33
C ASN A 409 -18.61 12.90 12.16
N MET A 410 -19.00 11.79 12.79
CA MET A 410 -20.12 11.65 13.72
C MET A 410 -19.75 10.84 14.97
N CYS A 411 -18.87 9.84 14.90
CA CYS A 411 -18.30 9.19 16.08
C CYS A 411 -16.90 9.71 16.44
N PHE A 412 -16.10 10.11 15.44
CA PHE A 412 -14.69 10.50 15.59
C PHE A 412 -13.78 9.40 16.23
N ILE A 413 -14.25 8.16 16.28
CA ILE A 413 -13.57 7.01 16.92
C ILE A 413 -13.11 5.97 15.90
N GLU A 414 -13.83 5.79 14.79
CA GLU A 414 -13.57 4.73 13.80
C GLU A 414 -13.49 5.27 12.36
N PRO A 415 -12.62 4.69 11.51
CA PRO A 415 -12.60 4.94 10.06
C PRO A 415 -13.91 4.58 9.35
N LEU A 416 -14.21 5.23 8.23
CA LEU A 416 -15.40 4.98 7.42
C LEU A 416 -15.50 3.50 6.98
N LYS A 417 -14.40 2.87 6.55
CA LYS A 417 -14.42 1.44 6.13
C LYS A 417 -14.81 0.46 7.24
N SER A 418 -14.77 0.86 8.52
CA SER A 418 -14.99 -0.03 9.67
C SER A 418 -16.45 -0.37 9.95
N ALA A 419 -17.42 0.24 9.26
CA ALA A 419 -18.84 -0.12 9.32
C ALA A 419 -19.57 0.26 8.02
N PRO A 420 -20.78 -0.29 7.76
CA PRO A 420 -21.61 0.12 6.62
C PRO A 420 -21.85 1.63 6.60
N CYS A 421 -21.62 2.24 5.45
CA CYS A 421 -21.69 3.68 5.23
C CYS A 421 -22.90 4.11 4.41
N ILE A 422 -23.38 5.32 4.66
CA ILE A 422 -24.43 5.99 3.89
C ILE A 422 -23.89 7.32 3.40
N LYS A 423 -24.06 7.58 2.10
CA LYS A 423 -23.85 8.88 1.49
C LYS A 423 -25.15 9.67 1.60
N THR A 424 -25.05 10.90 2.10
CA THR A 424 -26.18 11.85 2.19
C THR A 424 -26.34 12.62 0.89
N GLU A 425 -27.53 13.15 0.62
CA GLU A 425 -27.76 14.02 -0.57
C GLU A 425 -26.91 15.30 -0.55
N CYS A 426 -26.40 15.70 0.62
CA CYS A 426 -25.43 16.79 0.74
C CYS A 426 -23.97 16.39 0.45
N GLY A 427 -23.75 15.18 -0.08
CA GLY A 427 -22.46 14.65 -0.55
C GLY A 427 -21.63 13.90 0.49
N HIS A 428 -21.79 14.23 1.77
CA HIS A 428 -20.99 13.69 2.88
C HIS A 428 -21.38 12.25 3.27
N ILE A 429 -20.40 11.47 3.72
CA ILE A 429 -20.53 10.06 4.08
C ILE A 429 -20.33 9.87 5.59
N PHE A 430 -21.17 9.04 6.21
CA PHE A 430 -21.08 8.63 7.61
C PHE A 430 -21.47 7.15 7.76
N HIS A 431 -21.11 6.51 8.88
CA HIS A 431 -21.64 5.18 9.20
C HIS A 431 -23.16 5.22 9.41
N GLU A 432 -23.88 4.24 8.88
CA GLU A 432 -25.32 4.03 9.06
C GLU A 432 -25.72 4.09 10.55
N GLU A 433 -25.03 3.31 11.38
CA GLU A 433 -25.29 3.21 12.82
C GLU A 433 -25.07 4.54 13.57
N CYS A 434 -24.13 5.38 13.11
CA CYS A 434 -23.93 6.72 13.67
C CYS A 434 -25.13 7.62 13.37
N ILE A 435 -25.72 7.51 12.17
CA ILE A 435 -26.90 8.28 11.76
C ILE A 435 -28.10 7.88 12.61
N PHE A 436 -28.33 6.58 12.81
CA PHE A 436 -29.35 6.09 13.75
C PHE A 436 -29.13 6.64 15.17
N LYS A 437 -27.95 6.45 15.75
CA LYS A 437 -27.62 6.95 17.10
C LYS A 437 -27.87 8.46 17.25
N LYS A 438 -27.46 9.29 16.26
CA LYS A 438 -27.71 10.73 16.25
C LYS A 438 -29.19 11.10 16.15
N LEU A 439 -29.99 10.34 15.38
CA LEU A 439 -31.44 10.58 15.25
C LEU A 439 -32.20 10.16 16.52
N ASP A 440 -31.83 9.04 17.12
CA ASP A 440 -32.50 8.48 18.30
C ASP A 440 -32.16 9.23 19.60
N SER A 441 -30.98 9.85 19.69
CA SER A 441 -30.65 10.76 20.81
C SER A 441 -31.51 12.03 20.86
N LYS A 442 -32.20 12.41 19.78
CA LYS A 442 -32.89 13.70 19.64
C LYS A 442 -31.95 14.88 20.02
N TRP A 443 -32.47 15.87 20.74
CA TRP A 443 -31.74 17.03 21.25
C TRP A 443 -31.10 16.76 22.62
N ASN A 444 -29.94 17.39 22.84
CA ASN A 444 -29.35 17.52 24.17
C ASN A 444 -30.06 18.65 24.94
N GLY A 445 -30.17 18.51 26.27
CA GLY A 445 -30.90 19.46 27.10
C GLY A 445 -32.42 19.28 27.06
N TYR A 446 -33.14 20.20 27.69
CA TYR A 446 -34.61 20.17 27.81
C TYR A 446 -35.32 20.84 26.61
N ARG A 447 -34.69 21.83 25.97
CA ARG A 447 -35.22 22.56 24.80
C ARG A 447 -35.27 21.69 23.54
N ILE A 448 -36.43 21.65 22.89
CA ILE A 448 -36.57 21.06 21.56
C ILE A 448 -35.74 21.88 20.56
N ILE A 449 -34.68 21.25 20.01
CA ILE A 449 -33.84 21.81 18.94
C ILE A 449 -33.57 20.73 17.87
N PHE A 450 -33.36 21.14 16.61
CA PHE A 450 -33.33 20.21 15.47
C PHE A 450 -31.93 19.94 14.88
N ASN A 451 -30.87 20.35 15.58
CA ASN A 451 -29.47 20.19 15.16
C ASN A 451 -29.06 18.70 14.99
N TYR A 452 -29.78 17.78 15.63
CA TYR A 452 -29.59 16.35 15.49
C TYR A 452 -30.02 15.80 14.12
N CYS A 453 -30.90 16.50 13.40
CA CYS A 453 -31.27 16.21 12.01
C CYS A 453 -30.44 16.97 10.97
N THR A 454 -29.28 17.53 11.36
CA THR A 454 -28.38 18.25 10.44
C THR A 454 -27.06 17.51 10.22
N CYS A 455 -26.52 17.65 9.00
CA CYS A 455 -25.17 17.21 8.66
C CYS A 455 -24.14 17.93 9.55
N PRO A 456 -23.25 17.21 10.28
CA PRO A 456 -22.23 17.84 11.12
C PRO A 456 -21.32 18.81 10.36
N LEU A 457 -21.03 18.51 9.09
CA LEU A 457 -20.07 19.24 8.26
C LEU A 457 -20.68 20.50 7.64
N CYS A 458 -21.76 20.36 6.85
CA CYS A 458 -22.36 21.49 6.11
C CYS A 458 -23.63 22.10 6.74
N LYS A 459 -24.09 21.61 7.89
CA LYS A 459 -25.29 22.05 8.65
C LYS A 459 -26.64 21.99 7.92
N LYS A 460 -26.67 21.60 6.63
CA LYS A 460 -27.91 21.25 5.92
C LYS A 460 -28.68 20.17 6.67
N PHE A 461 -30.02 20.21 6.58
CA PHE A 461 -30.86 19.12 7.06
C PHE A 461 -30.48 17.82 6.34
N LEU A 462 -30.50 16.69 7.04
CA LEU A 462 -30.19 15.39 6.44
C LEU A 462 -31.30 15.00 5.47
N ASP A 463 -30.92 14.68 4.23
CA ASP A 463 -31.72 13.86 3.33
C ASP A 463 -30.90 12.65 2.86
N ILE A 464 -31.56 11.51 2.87
CA ILE A 464 -31.01 10.16 2.79
C ILE A 464 -32.11 9.26 2.17
N LYS A 465 -31.74 8.37 1.25
CA LYS A 465 -32.68 7.45 0.59
C LYS A 465 -33.11 6.28 1.50
N HIS A 466 -32.20 5.80 2.35
CA HIS A 466 -32.40 4.66 3.26
C HIS A 466 -33.70 4.76 4.07
N LYS A 467 -34.61 3.80 3.87
CA LYS A 467 -36.03 3.90 4.24
C LYS A 467 -36.28 4.26 5.71
N GLU A 468 -35.65 3.54 6.64
CA GLU A 468 -35.90 3.74 8.09
C GLU A 468 -35.34 5.06 8.62
N ILE A 469 -34.13 5.43 8.18
CA ILE A 469 -33.51 6.72 8.48
C ILE A 469 -34.36 7.87 7.90
N LYS A 470 -34.85 7.74 6.66
CA LYS A 470 -35.76 8.73 6.05
C LYS A 470 -37.06 8.86 6.84
N ASN A 471 -37.62 7.76 7.38
CA ASN A 471 -38.78 7.81 8.26
C ASN A 471 -38.50 8.57 9.57
N LYS A 472 -37.36 8.33 10.23
CA LYS A 472 -36.95 9.08 11.44
C LYS A 472 -36.71 10.58 11.16
N ILE A 473 -36.10 10.90 10.02
CA ILE A 473 -35.92 12.27 9.53
C ILE A 473 -37.29 12.94 9.27
N ASN A 474 -38.21 12.25 8.62
CA ASN A 474 -39.57 12.75 8.36
C ASN A 474 -40.34 13.02 9.66
N GLN A 475 -40.28 12.13 10.66
CA GLN A 475 -40.89 12.35 11.98
C GLN A 475 -40.34 13.61 12.66
N ALA A 476 -39.02 13.81 12.62
CA ALA A 476 -38.39 15.01 13.16
C ALA A 476 -38.73 16.29 12.37
N LEU A 477 -38.91 16.19 11.05
CA LEU A 477 -39.36 17.30 10.21
C LEU A 477 -40.82 17.70 10.52
N GLN A 478 -41.72 16.74 10.71
CA GLN A 478 -43.10 17.02 11.12
C GLN A 478 -43.14 17.69 12.52
N LEU A 479 -42.34 17.20 13.47
CA LEU A 479 -42.18 17.85 14.77
C LEU A 479 -41.62 19.28 14.64
N LYS A 480 -40.67 19.51 13.73
CA LYS A 480 -40.10 20.84 13.46
C LYS A 480 -41.16 21.80 12.91
N LEU A 481 -41.96 21.37 11.93
CA LEU A 481 -43.03 22.18 11.35
C LEU A 481 -44.07 22.55 12.42
N TYR A 482 -44.53 21.57 13.22
CA TYR A 482 -45.49 21.82 14.30
C TYR A 482 -44.95 22.77 15.39
N VAL A 483 -43.67 22.65 15.78
CA VAL A 483 -43.05 23.61 16.72
C VAL A 483 -42.89 25.00 16.08
N GLN A 484 -42.62 25.10 14.77
CA GLN A 484 -42.57 26.37 14.06
C GLN A 484 -43.95 27.06 14.00
N GLU A 485 -45.04 26.32 13.83
CA GLU A 485 -46.41 26.83 13.91
C GLU A 485 -46.73 27.37 15.31
N LEU A 486 -46.41 26.60 16.37
CA LEU A 486 -46.59 27.03 17.76
C LEU A 486 -45.73 28.27 18.12
N CYS A 487 -44.54 28.40 17.55
CA CYS A 487 -43.70 29.59 17.68
C CYS A 487 -44.32 30.81 16.99
N LEU A 488 -44.89 30.67 15.79
CA LEU A 488 -45.59 31.75 15.09
C LEU A 488 -46.90 32.17 15.81
N GLU A 489 -47.66 31.20 16.31
CA GLU A 489 -48.80 31.42 17.20
C GLU A 489 -48.37 32.22 18.44
N ARG A 490 -47.25 31.84 19.08
CA ARG A 490 -46.71 32.58 20.22
C ARG A 490 -46.25 33.99 19.88
N LEU A 491 -45.63 34.20 18.71
CA LEU A 491 -45.24 35.53 18.22
C LEU A 491 -46.44 36.49 18.15
N HIS A 492 -47.64 35.95 17.91
CA HIS A 492 -48.89 36.72 17.92
C HIS A 492 -49.41 36.97 19.34
N ILE A 493 -49.35 35.97 20.23
CA ILE A 493 -49.76 36.09 21.65
C ILE A 493 -48.90 37.10 22.42
N GLU A 494 -47.60 37.19 22.14
CA GLU A 494 -46.67 38.11 22.79
C GLU A 494 -46.67 39.53 22.16
N GLY A 495 -47.50 39.78 21.15
CA GLY A 495 -47.56 41.06 20.42
C GLY A 495 -46.34 41.37 19.53
N MET A 496 -45.37 40.46 19.44
CA MET A 496 -44.05 40.69 18.84
C MET A 496 -44.01 40.68 17.29
N LYS A 497 -45.16 40.83 16.60
CA LYS A 497 -45.21 40.88 15.13
C LYS A 497 -44.44 42.06 14.53
N GLN A 498 -44.31 43.15 15.30
CA GLN A 498 -43.62 44.39 14.91
C GLN A 498 -42.30 44.59 15.68
N ALA A 499 -41.66 43.50 16.13
CA ALA A 499 -40.35 43.57 16.78
C ALA A 499 -39.31 44.20 15.85
N GLN A 500 -38.41 45.04 16.39
CA GLN A 500 -37.38 45.74 15.61
C GLN A 500 -36.49 44.75 14.85
N GLU A 501 -36.24 43.57 15.41
CA GLU A 501 -35.50 42.48 14.77
C GLU A 501 -36.14 41.97 13.46
N LEU A 502 -37.43 42.22 13.22
CA LEU A 502 -38.13 41.86 11.98
C LEU A 502 -38.18 43.00 10.95
N ILE A 503 -38.04 44.25 11.41
CA ILE A 503 -38.24 45.49 10.64
C ILE A 503 -36.90 46.11 10.18
N ASP A 504 -35.82 45.97 10.96
CA ASP A 504 -34.50 46.50 10.61
C ASP A 504 -33.84 45.65 9.51
N PRO A 505 -33.51 46.22 8.33
CA PRO A 505 -32.80 45.50 7.26
C PRO A 505 -31.40 45.00 7.63
N LYS A 506 -30.81 45.48 8.73
CA LYS A 506 -29.53 44.99 9.28
C LYS A 506 -29.68 43.75 10.17
N SER A 507 -30.90 43.37 10.54
CA SER A 507 -31.17 42.21 11.37
C SER A 507 -31.04 40.90 10.57
N GLN A 508 -30.41 39.89 11.15
CA GLN A 508 -30.42 38.52 10.60
C GLN A 508 -31.83 37.94 10.46
N PHE A 509 -32.81 38.52 11.18
CA PHE A 509 -34.22 38.11 11.19
C PHE A 509 -35.13 39.04 10.36
N TYR A 510 -34.57 39.97 9.56
CA TYR A 510 -35.36 40.85 8.70
C TYR A 510 -36.33 40.07 7.82
N GLN A 511 -37.62 40.40 7.90
CA GLN A 511 -38.74 39.69 7.24
C GLN A 511 -38.81 38.16 7.50
N LYS A 512 -38.16 37.64 8.55
CA LYS A 512 -38.10 36.20 8.90
C LYS A 512 -38.79 35.89 10.25
N PRO A 513 -40.12 36.09 10.39
CA PRO A 513 -40.82 35.91 11.66
C PRO A 513 -40.73 34.48 12.22
N GLN A 514 -40.63 33.47 11.35
CA GLN A 514 -40.52 32.06 11.73
C GLN A 514 -39.13 31.70 12.29
N GLU A 515 -38.05 32.27 11.76
CA GLU A 515 -36.70 32.08 12.30
C GLU A 515 -36.53 32.84 13.63
N PHE A 516 -37.03 34.08 13.68
CA PHE A 516 -37.06 34.89 14.90
C PHE A 516 -37.81 34.17 16.03
N ALA A 517 -39.04 33.73 15.79
CA ALA A 517 -39.85 33.06 16.80
C ALA A 517 -39.21 31.74 17.29
N MET A 518 -38.53 30.99 16.41
CA MET A 518 -37.83 29.76 16.77
C MET A 518 -36.59 29.97 17.67
N ASP A 519 -35.86 31.08 17.50
CA ASP A 519 -34.78 31.42 18.45
C ASP A 519 -35.34 32.06 19.74
N LYS A 520 -36.29 33.00 19.60
CA LYS A 520 -36.85 33.80 20.69
C LYS A 520 -37.68 32.97 21.69
N PHE A 521 -38.36 31.92 21.24
CA PHE A 521 -39.19 31.07 22.11
C PHE A 521 -38.55 29.71 22.38
N CYS A 522 -38.74 29.23 23.60
CA CYS A 522 -38.40 27.86 23.98
C CYS A 522 -39.66 26.99 23.94
N PHE A 523 -39.50 25.74 23.52
CA PHE A 523 -40.54 24.71 23.60
C PHE A 523 -39.93 23.42 24.15
N TYR A 524 -40.71 22.68 24.94
CA TYR A 524 -40.27 21.48 25.67
C TYR A 524 -41.21 20.30 25.40
N GLU A 525 -40.68 19.07 25.35
CA GLU A 525 -41.48 17.86 25.15
C GLU A 525 -42.07 17.41 26.50
N CYS A 526 -43.40 17.46 26.65
CA CYS A 526 -44.05 17.09 27.91
C CYS A 526 -43.85 15.59 28.22
N PHE A 527 -43.41 15.26 29.44
CA PHE A 527 -43.17 13.88 29.84
C PHE A 527 -44.39 12.98 29.69
N LYS A 528 -45.57 13.44 30.13
CA LYS A 528 -46.82 12.65 30.12
C LYS A 528 -47.37 12.44 28.70
N CYS A 529 -47.70 13.51 27.98
CA CYS A 529 -48.38 13.43 26.68
C CYS A 529 -47.48 13.48 25.44
N LYS A 530 -46.15 13.66 25.61
CA LYS A 530 -45.13 13.82 24.55
C LYS A 530 -45.36 14.98 23.55
N LYS A 531 -46.34 15.86 23.81
CA LYS A 531 -46.58 17.05 22.99
C LYS A 531 -45.61 18.19 23.39
N PRO A 532 -45.08 18.97 22.44
CA PRO A 532 -44.49 20.28 22.69
C PRO A 532 -45.42 21.20 23.48
N TYR A 533 -44.87 21.96 24.42
CA TYR A 533 -45.55 23.07 25.11
C TYR A 533 -44.63 24.28 25.24
N PHE A 534 -45.23 25.47 25.39
CA PHE A 534 -44.50 26.73 25.48
C PHE A 534 -43.63 26.78 26.74
N GLY A 535 -42.37 27.11 26.55
CA GLY A 535 -41.30 27.04 27.54
C GLY A 535 -40.74 28.38 28.00
N GLY A 536 -41.47 29.46 27.77
CA GLY A 536 -41.02 30.82 28.01
C GLY A 536 -40.15 31.41 26.88
N ILE A 537 -39.69 32.63 27.11
CA ILE A 537 -38.86 33.40 26.17
C ILE A 537 -37.37 33.15 26.48
N LYS A 538 -36.54 33.01 25.44
CA LYS A 538 -35.09 32.87 25.54
C LYS A 538 -34.46 34.17 26.05
N ASN A 539 -34.12 34.19 27.34
CA ASN A 539 -33.35 35.29 27.93
C ASN A 539 -31.88 35.20 27.46
N CYS A 540 -31.38 36.23 26.78
CA CYS A 540 -30.09 36.21 26.07
C CYS A 540 -28.83 35.98 26.96
N GLN A 541 -28.96 36.04 28.29
CA GLN A 541 -27.90 35.70 29.23
C GLN A 541 -27.81 34.19 29.52
N ALA A 542 -28.84 33.41 29.20
CA ALA A 542 -28.88 31.97 29.40
C ALA A 542 -28.28 31.25 28.17
N ASN A 543 -26.95 31.18 28.10
CA ASN A 543 -26.23 30.44 27.06
C ASN A 543 -26.28 28.90 27.30
N THR A 544 -27.46 28.38 27.62
CA THR A 544 -27.70 27.01 28.10
C THR A 544 -28.04 26.00 27.01
N ASP A 545 -28.26 26.44 25.76
CA ASP A 545 -28.50 25.57 24.60
C ASP A 545 -27.34 24.55 24.34
N TYR A 546 -26.20 24.68 25.04
CA TYR A 546 -24.99 23.84 24.91
C TYR A 546 -24.42 23.27 26.24
N ASN A 547 -25.10 23.41 27.38
CA ASN A 547 -24.55 22.94 28.66
C ASN A 547 -24.78 21.44 28.92
N GLU A 548 -23.84 20.61 28.43
CA GLU A 548 -23.81 19.14 28.59
C GLU A 548 -23.80 18.63 30.04
N ARG A 549 -23.62 19.51 31.04
CA ARG A 549 -23.50 19.16 32.46
C ARG A 549 -24.75 19.40 33.30
N THR A 550 -25.78 20.03 32.72
CA THR A 550 -27.07 20.23 33.41
C THR A 550 -27.89 18.94 33.32
N GLN A 551 -27.68 18.01 34.26
CA GLN A 551 -28.63 16.93 34.50
C GLN A 551 -29.97 17.53 34.96
N PHE A 552 -31.06 17.11 34.33
CA PHE A 552 -32.42 17.50 34.67
C PHE A 552 -33.31 16.26 34.60
N ASN A 553 -34.31 16.16 35.46
CA ASN A 553 -35.29 15.09 35.32
C ASN A 553 -36.24 15.43 34.16
N LYS A 554 -36.44 14.48 33.23
CA LYS A 554 -37.43 14.64 32.16
C LYS A 554 -38.86 14.65 32.70
N GLU A 555 -39.10 14.02 33.85
CA GLU A 555 -40.43 13.91 34.48
C GLU A 555 -41.00 15.26 34.95
N ASP A 556 -40.15 16.21 35.34
CA ASP A 556 -40.56 17.55 35.79
C ASP A 556 -41.00 18.47 34.63
N LEU A 557 -40.78 18.07 33.37
CA LEU A 557 -41.27 18.77 32.18
C LEU A 557 -42.72 18.40 31.88
N ILE A 558 -43.65 18.98 32.64
CA ILE A 558 -45.09 18.77 32.50
C ILE A 558 -45.74 19.99 31.85
N CYS A 559 -46.45 19.80 30.73
CA CYS A 559 -47.24 20.88 30.15
C CYS A 559 -48.46 21.21 31.04
N PRO A 560 -49.03 22.43 30.96
CA PRO A 560 -50.19 22.83 31.74
C PRO A 560 -51.34 21.81 31.70
N SER A 561 -51.74 21.36 30.50
CA SER A 561 -52.72 20.28 30.24
C SER A 561 -52.48 18.94 30.95
N CYS A 562 -51.30 18.72 31.51
CA CYS A 562 -50.88 17.48 32.16
C CYS A 562 -50.46 17.69 33.62
N CYS A 563 -50.51 18.93 34.11
CA CYS A 563 -50.56 19.26 35.53
C CYS A 563 -51.94 18.83 36.09
N PRO A 564 -52.07 18.48 37.38
CA PRO A 564 -53.36 18.54 38.06
C PRO A 564 -53.87 20.00 38.05
N ILE A 565 -54.75 20.33 37.11
CA ILE A 565 -55.40 21.64 36.99
C ILE A 565 -56.61 21.69 37.94
N SER A 566 -56.75 22.77 38.70
CA SER A 566 -58.02 23.13 39.36
C SER A 566 -59.08 23.44 38.30
N PHE A 567 -60.23 22.78 38.33
CA PHE A 567 -61.27 22.90 37.27
C PHE A 567 -61.70 24.35 36.95
N GLU A 568 -61.54 25.26 37.91
CA GLU A 568 -61.77 26.71 37.79
C GLU A 568 -60.86 27.42 36.76
N ASP A 569 -59.71 26.83 36.41
CA ASP A 569 -58.68 27.45 35.57
C ASP A 569 -58.81 27.13 34.06
N ILE A 570 -59.78 26.31 33.65
CA ILE A 570 -60.00 25.94 32.23
C ILE A 570 -60.73 27.09 31.49
N CYS A 571 -60.30 27.42 30.28
CA CYS A 571 -60.90 28.52 29.52
C CYS A 571 -62.06 28.05 28.62
N ASN A 572 -63.26 28.57 28.87
CA ASN A 572 -64.48 28.28 28.10
C ASN A 572 -64.37 28.53 26.57
N GLN A 573 -63.40 29.32 26.11
CA GLN A 573 -63.18 29.61 24.67
C GLN A 573 -62.01 28.84 24.05
N HIS A 574 -61.01 28.44 24.85
CA HIS A 574 -59.72 27.96 24.35
C HIS A 574 -59.22 26.68 25.06
N GLY A 575 -60.06 26.09 25.92
CA GLY A 575 -59.74 24.92 26.73
C GLY A 575 -58.59 25.14 27.70
N ASP A 576 -57.79 24.10 27.85
CA ASP A 576 -56.59 24.01 28.69
C ASP A 576 -55.28 24.37 27.93
N LYS A 577 -55.25 24.27 26.59
CA LYS A 577 -54.05 24.41 25.73
C LYS A 577 -53.17 25.62 26.06
N TYR A 578 -53.77 26.77 26.39
CA TYR A 578 -53.08 28.05 26.62
C TYR A 578 -53.12 28.51 28.08
N ILE A 579 -53.52 27.64 29.00
CA ILE A 579 -53.44 27.92 30.43
C ILE A 579 -51.97 27.95 30.83
N GLU A 580 -51.58 28.94 31.63
CA GLU A 580 -50.22 29.10 32.10
C GLU A 580 -50.20 29.24 33.61
N PHE A 581 -49.13 28.78 34.25
CA PHE A 581 -48.92 28.95 35.68
C PHE A 581 -47.83 30.00 35.95
N LYS A 582 -47.98 30.75 37.04
CA LYS A 582 -46.94 31.62 37.57
C LYS A 582 -45.89 30.76 38.27
N CYS A 583 -44.61 31.05 38.06
CA CYS A 583 -43.56 30.51 38.92
C CYS A 583 -43.81 30.92 40.38
N ARG A 584 -43.88 29.96 41.31
CA ARG A 584 -44.11 30.21 42.74
C ARG A 584 -43.19 31.30 43.29
N PHE A 585 -41.91 31.28 42.91
CA PHE A 585 -40.84 32.07 43.50
C PHE A 585 -40.47 33.37 42.77
N CYS A 586 -41.16 33.74 41.67
CA CYS A 586 -40.97 35.05 41.02
C CYS A 586 -42.18 35.48 40.15
N CYS A 587 -42.06 36.60 39.43
CA CYS A 587 -43.07 37.08 38.48
C CYS A 587 -42.68 36.68 37.04
N SER A 588 -42.77 35.39 36.73
CA SER A 588 -42.53 34.84 35.39
C SER A 588 -43.40 33.61 35.13
N VAL A 589 -43.66 33.29 33.87
CA VAL A 589 -44.38 32.07 33.47
C VAL A 589 -43.55 30.84 33.86
N ALA A 590 -44.22 29.80 34.35
CA ALA A 590 -43.62 28.54 34.75
C ALA A 590 -43.26 27.66 33.55
N VAL A 591 -42.33 26.74 33.79
CA VAL A 591 -41.73 25.82 32.82
C VAL A 591 -41.70 24.41 33.41
N TRP A 592 -41.23 24.29 34.65
CA TRP A 592 -41.07 23.03 35.36
C TRP A 592 -42.18 22.88 36.40
N PHE A 593 -42.63 21.64 36.63
CA PHE A 593 -43.58 21.28 37.68
C PHE A 593 -42.98 20.18 38.56
N CYS A 594 -42.12 20.59 39.49
CA CYS A 594 -41.32 19.67 40.28
C CYS A 594 -42.09 19.16 41.52
N GLY A 595 -41.81 17.92 41.91
CA GLY A 595 -42.36 17.32 43.14
C GLY A 595 -43.89 17.28 43.17
N GLY A 596 -44.54 17.20 42.01
CA GLY A 596 -45.99 17.10 41.86
C GLY A 596 -46.82 18.26 42.42
N THR A 597 -46.19 19.38 42.80
CA THR A 597 -46.84 20.43 43.62
C THR A 597 -46.39 21.86 43.32
N THR A 598 -45.25 22.08 42.65
CA THR A 598 -44.63 23.42 42.61
C THR A 598 -44.14 23.82 41.23
N HIS A 599 -44.56 25.01 40.78
CA HIS A 599 -44.20 25.58 39.48
C HIS A 599 -42.96 26.48 39.52
N TYR A 600 -41.98 26.19 38.66
CA TYR A 600 -40.74 26.98 38.51
C TYR A 600 -40.59 27.51 37.08
N CYS A 601 -40.18 28.78 36.91
CA CYS A 601 -39.55 29.22 35.68
C CYS A 601 -38.09 28.75 35.65
N GLU A 602 -37.49 28.64 34.46
CA GLU A 602 -36.11 28.15 34.31
C GLU A 602 -35.07 28.91 35.16
N PRO A 603 -35.07 30.25 35.25
CA PRO A 603 -34.16 30.97 36.14
C PRO A 603 -34.31 30.60 37.63
N CYS A 604 -35.53 30.28 38.10
CA CYS A 604 -35.73 29.84 39.49
C CYS A 604 -35.36 28.37 39.70
N HIS A 605 -35.74 27.49 38.77
CA HIS A 605 -35.41 26.06 38.83
C HIS A 605 -33.89 25.83 38.87
N SER A 606 -33.15 26.53 38.00
CA SER A 606 -31.70 26.47 37.93
C SER A 606 -30.97 27.34 38.97
N GLY A 607 -31.68 27.93 39.95
CA GLY A 607 -31.10 28.74 41.04
C GLY A 607 -30.47 30.08 40.63
N ARG A 608 -30.60 30.49 39.35
CA ARG A 608 -29.92 31.66 38.76
C ARG A 608 -30.71 32.97 38.80
N ASN A 609 -31.91 33.00 39.39
CA ASN A 609 -32.76 34.19 39.42
C ASN A 609 -32.37 35.15 40.57
N PRO A 610 -31.78 36.33 40.31
CA PRO A 610 -31.43 37.30 41.35
C PRO A 610 -32.65 37.97 42.01
N ASN A 611 -33.85 37.72 41.49
CA ASN A 611 -35.14 38.19 42.00
C ASN A 611 -36.02 37.05 42.55
N MET A 612 -35.44 35.86 42.80
CA MET A 612 -36.13 34.79 43.52
C MET A 612 -36.60 35.27 44.91
N ASN A 613 -37.79 34.84 45.30
CA ASN A 613 -38.46 35.16 46.58
C ASN A 613 -38.79 36.65 46.82
N LYS A 614 -38.48 37.56 45.88
CA LYS A 614 -38.86 38.97 46.01
C LYS A 614 -40.36 39.17 45.79
N PRO A 615 -40.99 40.15 46.47
CA PRO A 615 -42.39 40.50 46.24
C PRO A 615 -42.61 41.08 44.84
N CYS A 616 -43.87 41.08 44.39
CA CYS A 616 -44.26 41.68 43.10
C CYS A 616 -44.10 43.22 43.14
N PRO A 617 -43.50 43.86 42.13
CA PRO A 617 -43.25 45.31 42.11
C PRO A 617 -44.50 46.18 41.83
N GLY A 618 -45.71 45.62 41.97
CA GLY A 618 -46.97 46.26 41.58
C GLY A 618 -47.37 45.99 40.13
N LEU A 619 -48.65 46.20 39.79
CA LEU A 619 -49.25 45.80 38.51
C LEU A 619 -48.50 46.39 37.29
N GLU A 620 -48.30 47.71 37.29
CA GLU A 620 -47.62 48.47 36.23
C GLU A 620 -46.18 48.01 35.93
N LYS A 621 -45.49 47.48 36.96
CA LYS A 621 -44.08 47.08 36.89
C LYS A 621 -43.90 45.56 36.88
N CYS A 622 -44.98 44.79 36.96
CA CYS A 622 -44.92 43.34 36.95
C CYS A 622 -44.67 42.82 35.53
N PRO A 623 -43.65 41.97 35.30
CA PRO A 623 -43.42 41.37 33.97
C PRO A 623 -44.61 40.58 33.41
N LEU A 624 -45.50 40.09 34.28
CA LEU A 624 -46.72 39.36 33.91
C LEU A 624 -47.94 40.28 33.66
N ARG A 625 -47.84 41.58 34.02
CA ARG A 625 -48.87 42.62 33.86
C ARG A 625 -50.29 42.23 34.31
N ILE A 626 -50.41 41.33 35.28
CA ILE A 626 -51.69 40.81 35.82
C ILE A 626 -51.65 40.76 37.35
N LYS A 627 -52.81 40.95 37.98
CA LYS A 627 -52.97 40.69 39.42
C LYS A 627 -52.89 39.19 39.67
N HIS A 628 -51.98 38.78 40.55
CA HIS A 628 -51.73 37.37 40.90
C HIS A 628 -51.43 37.25 42.40
N LYS A 629 -51.53 36.03 42.95
CA LYS A 629 -51.16 35.74 44.35
C LYS A 629 -49.69 36.11 44.66
N PRO A 630 -49.34 36.37 45.93
CA PRO A 630 -47.98 36.71 46.33
C PRO A 630 -46.91 35.68 45.93
N THR A 631 -45.65 36.12 45.89
CA THR A 631 -44.50 35.22 45.77
C THR A 631 -44.48 34.22 46.94
N GLY A 632 -44.23 32.95 46.65
CA GLY A 632 -44.34 31.83 47.58
C GLY A 632 -45.63 30.99 47.41
N GLN A 633 -46.61 31.47 46.63
CA GLN A 633 -47.88 30.76 46.38
C GLN A 633 -48.03 30.31 44.91
N GLU A 634 -48.73 29.18 44.73
CA GLU A 634 -49.15 28.64 43.43
C GLU A 634 -50.33 29.43 42.84
N ASN A 635 -50.26 29.74 41.55
CA ASN A 635 -51.19 30.65 40.89
C ASN A 635 -51.27 30.39 39.37
N ALA A 636 -52.39 29.84 38.90
CA ALA A 636 -52.73 29.88 37.48
C ALA A 636 -52.92 31.33 37.00
N LEU A 637 -52.45 31.60 35.79
CA LEU A 637 -52.58 32.87 35.08
C LEU A 637 -53.75 32.84 34.07
N GLY A 638 -54.50 31.74 34.01
CA GLY A 638 -55.54 31.49 33.01
C GLY A 638 -54.99 31.46 31.57
N CYS A 639 -55.88 31.66 30.59
CA CYS A 639 -55.56 31.55 29.17
C CYS A 639 -54.76 32.75 28.62
N ALA A 640 -53.61 32.46 28.01
CA ALA A 640 -52.74 33.48 27.40
C ALA A 640 -53.44 34.31 26.31
N LEU A 641 -54.19 33.69 25.40
CA LEU A 641 -54.96 34.39 24.36
C LEU A 641 -55.96 35.40 24.95
N CYS A 642 -56.70 35.01 25.99
CA CYS A 642 -57.66 35.88 26.66
C CYS A 642 -56.98 37.05 27.39
N ARG A 643 -55.80 36.83 27.98
CA ARG A 643 -55.00 37.91 28.59
C ARG A 643 -54.51 38.90 27.54
N THR A 644 -53.94 38.43 26.43
CA THR A 644 -53.43 39.28 25.34
C THR A 644 -54.56 40.12 24.76
N LYS A 645 -55.69 39.51 24.37
CA LYS A 645 -56.82 40.24 23.80
C LYS A 645 -57.34 41.32 24.76
N ARG A 646 -57.45 41.01 26.06
CA ARG A 646 -57.85 42.02 27.07
C ARG A 646 -56.86 43.18 27.16
N PHE A 647 -55.57 42.93 26.95
CA PHE A 647 -54.56 44.00 26.87
C PHE A 647 -54.73 44.86 25.62
N ASP A 648 -54.92 44.24 24.44
CA ASP A 648 -55.18 44.94 23.18
C ASP A 648 -56.46 45.78 23.25
N ASP A 649 -57.50 45.30 23.92
CA ASP A 649 -58.77 46.01 24.05
C ASP A 649 -58.66 47.19 25.02
N ILE A 650 -57.82 47.11 26.07
CA ILE A 650 -57.48 48.25 26.95
C ILE A 650 -56.64 49.30 26.19
N LEU A 651 -55.67 48.84 25.38
CA LEU A 651 -54.80 49.70 24.55
C LEU A 651 -55.51 50.36 23.34
N LYS A 652 -56.79 50.07 23.11
CA LYS A 652 -57.65 50.75 22.12
C LYS A 652 -58.70 51.67 22.76
N GLN A 653 -58.79 51.69 24.09
CA GLN A 653 -59.73 52.50 24.88
C GLN A 653 -59.04 53.69 25.57
N ASN A 654 -57.72 53.84 25.39
CA ASN A 654 -56.86 54.93 25.85
C ASN A 654 -56.00 55.40 24.67
#